data_AF-A0A2V9GGA3-F1
#
_entry.id   AF-A0A2V9GGA3-F1
#
_cell.length_a   1.000
_cell.length_b   1.000
_cell.length_c   1.000
_cell.angle_alpha   90.00
_cell.angle_beta   90.00
_cell.angle_gamma   90.00
#
_symmetry.space_group_name_H-M   'P 1'
#
loop_
_entity.id
_entity.type
_entity.pdbx_description
1 polymer ?
#
loop_
_entity_poly.entity_id
_entity_poly.type
_entity_poly.pdbx_seq_one_letter_code
_entity_poly.pdbx_strand_id
1 'polypeptide(L)'
;MSFAKHDLDCSPKRRTHVRNRQEKGIALAIALIVLLLISIMIAGLAWLLMGDQKLGGNNADRQRAFYGAEAGLESLTASLENAFNAKYALTASDINALTQTPPSNVPGIQYVAPGGSNGSGYVISFTPNAQGNPASGFSTLTTGPYAGLVALSTKYNMAVTAKTAFGSETKLQRKVQTVAIPLFQFGIFSQGDLDFFAEPPFNFGGRVHTNGNLWLAEFSPSTLTISSRVTAAGEIITSNLENGVATSSSINGPLQITTNPGSTSYANLLSQSPSQSVTGTSNSVVSIGPYNSAFAAVASGTYNGNIGVKETGVKPLNLSIATPNIGGQTIDLIRRPVPGENTSNPAKLSERYYSQVSLRILLSDYGSDGTCNTSDVKNLPALSANGSGSTPTPVDLARLAWDTSVVTAGTSGPPYNTAPNGITAASVGGTVFPLPVSNASSASYAAADGYWVKQYYPIITGCLKIDYQSQAGGSWTDVTWEILNQGYTGRNINPLSTFPAPPTLPGLPSTEVKSSGPTLNAGVPTIACTDPSSLAVIRLARVRDNPRTAASTNINGVTPQPYCGTNTILPTAVHGADYWPNVLFDSREGLLRDISPTTGNPTLAGAMYYVELDAANLAKWFKGTIGSSGSNANNTTGYSVYFSDRRGEQPDPNPPASVGGTNVLTGGYGYDDFVNPSPGTNGCPNGSLDQGEDMEGDYNSSGVDTTPPATPRTYGNILAANPSTLWPISTGGSVVGMQLGTVTALETAVLANNPYCTAPGLKWPFATVKNSAQELRENPPIFFRRALKIVDGAKINIGTCNGVNCGLTIASENPVYVQGDFNNDPTTDATLSTPSTDAHVGTSIIADAVTALSNNWNDVNSFISPYNYSGRMATATTYRFAMVGGQGVPFLQPAGSSFADPAQGTDGGVHNLMRYLENWNTTVPSYYLGSMVSMYYDHQAVGIWKCCGAGGSGGAVYNPPQRNYKFDADFLTPSLLPPLTPMLRAINTIGFTQSILPTQ
;
A
#
# COMPACT_ATOMS: atom_id res chain seq x y z
N MET A 1 -45.35 7.69 102.27
CA MET A 1 -45.06 8.92 103.04
C MET A 1 -44.73 10.02 102.03
N SER A 2 -45.29 11.24 102.06
CA SER A 2 -46.48 11.69 102.81
C SER A 2 -47.20 12.85 102.08
N PHE A 3 -48.49 12.97 102.36
CA PHE A 3 -49.43 14.07 102.11
C PHE A 3 -48.93 15.45 102.61
N ALA A 4 -49.52 16.62 102.33
CA ALA A 4 -50.78 17.05 101.67
C ALA A 4 -50.57 18.50 101.10
N LYS A 5 -51.30 19.07 100.12
CA LYS A 5 -52.75 19.31 99.87
C LYS A 5 -53.35 20.59 100.55
N HIS A 6 -53.59 21.62 99.73
CA HIS A 6 -54.63 22.69 99.76
C HIS A 6 -54.82 23.70 100.94
N ASP A 7 -54.92 24.99 100.53
CA ASP A 7 -56.03 25.96 100.77
C ASP A 7 -56.10 27.04 101.90
N LEU A 8 -56.56 28.23 101.42
CA LEU A 8 -57.48 29.25 101.99
C LEU A 8 -57.10 30.22 103.16
N ASP A 9 -56.70 31.44 102.76
CA ASP A 9 -57.39 32.75 102.95
C ASP A 9 -57.50 33.49 104.33
N CYS A 10 -57.82 34.79 104.24
CA CYS A 10 -58.29 35.77 105.25
C CYS A 10 -57.32 36.52 106.22
N SER A 11 -57.01 37.76 105.80
CA SER A 11 -56.89 39.07 106.51
C SER A 11 -57.58 39.26 107.89
N PRO A 12 -57.38 40.37 108.69
CA PRO A 12 -56.63 41.64 108.40
C PRO A 12 -55.89 42.37 109.59
N LYS A 13 -55.31 43.56 109.29
CA LYS A 13 -55.02 44.78 110.11
C LYS A 13 -53.60 45.06 110.71
N ARG A 14 -53.06 46.23 110.27
CA ARG A 14 -52.30 47.32 110.96
C ARG A 14 -51.70 47.03 112.37
N ARG A 15 -50.47 47.43 112.75
CA ARG A 15 -49.44 48.39 112.23
C ARG A 15 -48.10 48.15 113.03
N THR A 16 -46.92 48.82 112.94
CA THR A 16 -46.50 50.14 112.41
C THR A 16 -45.05 50.16 111.78
N HIS A 17 -44.14 51.03 112.25
CA HIS A 17 -42.74 51.31 111.83
C HIS A 17 -41.71 50.64 112.78
N VAL A 18 -40.41 50.48 112.49
CA VAL A 18 -39.39 51.42 111.92
C VAL A 18 -38.35 50.73 111.00
N ARG A 19 -37.69 51.55 110.15
CA ARG A 19 -36.43 51.40 109.36
C ARG A 19 -35.30 50.60 110.06
N ASN A 20 -34.22 50.10 109.44
CA ASN A 20 -33.59 50.19 108.09
C ASN A 20 -32.69 48.92 107.90
N ARG A 21 -31.89 48.63 106.85
CA ARG A 21 -31.25 49.42 105.77
C ARG A 21 -31.03 48.52 104.51
N GLN A 22 -30.42 49.04 103.45
CA GLN A 22 -30.22 48.33 102.17
C GLN A 22 -28.86 47.64 102.06
N GLU A 23 -28.80 46.54 101.31
CA GLU A 23 -27.70 46.28 100.38
C GLU A 23 -28.25 45.97 98.97
N LYS A 24 -27.75 46.70 97.97
CA LYS A 24 -27.94 46.49 96.52
C LYS A 24 -26.71 47.06 95.82
N GLY A 25 -26.11 46.35 94.86
CA GLY A 25 -25.03 46.92 94.03
C GLY A 25 -24.29 45.94 93.12
N ILE A 26 -23.64 44.92 93.69
CA ILE A 26 -22.51 44.25 93.02
C ILE A 26 -22.91 43.12 92.04
N ALA A 27 -23.95 42.33 92.34
CA ALA A 27 -24.32 41.17 91.51
C ALA A 27 -24.66 41.55 90.05
N LEU A 28 -25.29 42.71 89.83
CA LEU A 28 -25.60 43.23 88.50
C LEU A 28 -24.32 43.56 87.71
N ALA A 29 -23.31 44.15 88.36
CA ALA A 29 -22.06 44.52 87.72
C ALA A 29 -21.25 43.28 87.29
N ILE A 30 -21.18 42.26 88.15
CA ILE A 30 -20.50 40.99 87.80
C ILE A 30 -21.24 40.30 86.65
N ALA A 31 -22.58 40.23 86.70
CA ALA A 31 -23.37 39.64 85.61
C ALA A 31 -23.18 40.38 84.28
N LEU A 32 -23.12 41.72 84.28
CA LEU A 32 -22.84 42.52 83.09
C LEU A 32 -21.42 42.32 82.55
N ILE A 33 -20.40 42.20 83.42
CA ILE A 33 -19.02 41.93 83.00
C ILE A 33 -18.88 40.52 82.39
N VAL A 34 -19.55 39.52 82.96
CA VAL A 34 -19.56 38.15 82.41
C VAL A 34 -20.34 38.09 81.09
N LEU A 35 -21.48 38.78 80.97
CA LEU A 35 -22.19 38.93 79.71
C LEU A 35 -21.34 39.63 78.64
N LEU A 36 -20.61 40.68 79.01
CA LEU A 36 -19.70 41.40 78.11
C LEU A 36 -18.59 40.48 77.59
N LEU A 37 -17.91 39.74 78.49
CA LEU A 37 -16.87 38.77 78.12
C LEU A 37 -17.40 37.66 77.21
N ILE A 38 -18.57 37.09 77.53
CA ILE A 38 -19.22 36.07 76.69
C ILE A 38 -19.61 36.64 75.33
N SER A 39 -20.13 37.87 75.27
CA SER A 39 -20.49 38.54 74.01
C SER A 39 -19.27 38.84 73.14
N ILE A 40 -18.15 39.27 73.73
CA ILE A 40 -16.88 39.48 73.01
C ILE A 40 -16.34 38.14 72.49
N MET A 41 -16.39 37.07 73.29
CA MET A 41 -15.92 35.75 72.88
C MET A 41 -16.80 35.15 71.76
N ILE A 42 -18.13 35.30 71.83
CA ILE A 42 -19.05 34.90 70.78
C ILE A 42 -18.82 35.71 69.50
N ALA A 43 -18.63 37.04 69.61
CA ALA A 43 -18.34 37.90 68.46
C ALA A 43 -17.00 37.51 67.78
N GLY A 44 -15.95 37.24 68.56
CA GLY A 44 -14.67 36.77 68.05
C GLY A 44 -14.77 35.40 67.36
N LEU A 45 -15.47 34.44 67.98
CA LEU A 45 -15.68 33.11 67.39
C LEU A 45 -16.52 33.17 66.12
N ALA A 46 -17.57 34.01 66.10
CA ALA A 46 -18.40 34.23 64.91
C ALA A 46 -17.61 34.92 63.78
N TRP A 47 -16.73 35.87 64.09
CA TRP A 47 -15.86 36.52 63.11
C TRP A 47 -14.84 35.54 62.51
N LEU A 48 -14.27 34.65 63.34
CA LEU A 48 -13.37 33.58 62.89
C LEU A 48 -14.11 32.56 62.02
N LEU A 49 -15.30 32.09 62.43
CA LEU A 49 -16.14 31.19 61.63
C LEU A 49 -16.58 31.81 60.30
N MET A 50 -16.91 33.11 60.27
CA MET A 50 -17.19 33.82 59.01
C MET A 50 -15.93 33.98 58.15
N GLY A 51 -14.76 34.14 58.77
CA GLY A 51 -13.46 34.11 58.11
C GLY A 51 -13.21 32.76 57.43
N ASP A 52 -13.30 31.66 58.17
CA ASP A 52 -13.08 30.29 57.68
C ASP A 52 -14.12 29.87 56.63
N GLN A 53 -15.40 30.24 56.79
CA GLN A 53 -16.42 29.99 55.76
C GLN A 53 -16.13 30.77 54.46
N LYS A 54 -15.62 32.00 54.57
CA LYS A 54 -15.23 32.81 53.40
C LYS A 54 -13.96 32.29 52.73
N LEU A 55 -12.95 31.88 53.51
CA LEU A 55 -11.71 31.27 53.01
C LEU A 55 -11.98 29.90 52.36
N GLY A 56 -12.76 29.06 53.02
CA GLY A 56 -13.20 27.76 52.50
C GLY A 56 -14.06 27.89 51.24
N GLY A 57 -14.99 28.85 51.21
CA GLY A 57 -15.80 29.17 50.04
C GLY A 57 -14.96 29.63 48.85
N ASN A 58 -14.05 30.60 49.06
CA ASN A 58 -13.13 31.07 48.03
C ASN A 58 -12.20 29.96 47.52
N ASN A 59 -11.68 29.11 48.42
CA ASN A 59 -10.84 27.98 48.04
C ASN A 59 -11.61 26.92 47.24
N ALA A 60 -12.84 26.59 47.64
CA ALA A 60 -13.70 25.66 46.92
C ALA A 60 -14.09 26.20 45.53
N ASP A 61 -14.33 27.50 45.40
CA ASP A 61 -14.63 28.13 44.10
C ASP A 61 -13.38 28.18 43.19
N ARG A 62 -12.21 28.49 43.74
CA ARG A 62 -10.93 28.37 43.01
C ARG A 62 -10.64 26.93 42.57
N GLN A 63 -10.95 25.93 43.39
CA GLN A 63 -10.84 24.52 43.01
C GLN A 63 -11.81 24.17 41.86
N ARG A 64 -13.04 24.70 41.88
CA ARG A 64 -13.98 24.58 40.74
C ARG A 64 -13.46 25.25 39.47
N ALA A 65 -12.86 26.43 39.58
CA ALA A 65 -12.21 27.10 38.45
C ALA A 65 -11.08 26.24 37.84
N PHE A 66 -10.26 25.60 38.68
CA PHE A 66 -9.19 24.70 38.25
C PHE A 66 -9.74 23.46 37.53
N TYR A 67 -10.62 22.69 38.15
CA TYR A 67 -11.19 21.48 37.53
C TYR A 67 -12.06 21.81 36.30
N GLY A 68 -12.69 22.98 36.25
CA GLY A 68 -13.38 23.48 35.05
C GLY A 68 -12.43 23.80 33.90
N ALA A 69 -11.25 24.38 34.19
CA ALA A 69 -10.20 24.60 33.20
C ALA A 69 -9.58 23.28 32.71
N GLU A 70 -9.40 22.31 33.62
CA GLU A 70 -8.88 20.97 33.31
C GLU A 70 -9.86 20.20 32.40
N ALA A 71 -11.14 20.12 32.75
CA ALA A 71 -12.18 19.50 31.92
C ALA A 71 -12.28 20.15 30.53
N GLY A 72 -12.15 21.48 30.44
CA GLY A 72 -12.09 22.18 29.16
C GLY A 72 -10.82 21.86 28.35
N LEU A 73 -9.67 21.73 29.01
CA LEU A 73 -8.40 21.42 28.36
C LEU A 73 -8.31 19.97 27.86
N GLU A 74 -8.89 19.01 28.60
CA GLU A 74 -9.03 17.64 28.11
C GLU A 74 -10.03 17.57 26.95
N SER A 75 -11.18 18.25 27.05
CA SER A 75 -12.12 18.33 25.94
C SER A 75 -11.47 18.93 24.69
N LEU A 76 -10.68 20.00 24.82
CA LEU A 76 -9.97 20.63 23.69
C LEU A 76 -8.90 19.70 23.10
N THR A 77 -8.22 18.92 23.96
CA THR A 77 -7.24 17.91 23.53
C THR A 77 -7.94 16.80 22.73
N ALA A 78 -9.04 16.24 23.24
CA ALA A 78 -9.81 15.20 22.57
C ALA A 78 -10.52 15.69 21.29
N SER A 79 -11.00 16.93 21.24
CA SER A 79 -11.54 17.55 20.02
C SER A 79 -10.46 17.72 18.94
N LEU A 80 -9.25 18.09 19.34
CA LEU A 80 -8.10 18.21 18.43
C LEU A 80 -7.61 16.84 17.93
N GLU A 81 -7.57 15.83 18.79
CA GLU A 81 -7.25 14.45 18.42
C GLU A 81 -8.28 13.87 17.44
N ASN A 82 -9.58 14.03 17.72
CA ASN A 82 -10.64 13.61 16.80
C ASN A 82 -10.54 14.29 15.43
N ALA A 83 -10.13 15.56 15.38
CA ALA A 83 -9.89 16.28 14.13
C ALA A 83 -8.69 15.71 13.36
N PHE A 84 -7.58 15.37 14.02
CA PHE A 84 -6.43 14.72 13.38
C PHE A 84 -6.68 13.27 12.96
N ASN A 85 -7.60 12.58 13.63
CA ASN A 85 -8.08 11.28 13.21
C ASN A 85 -8.97 11.39 11.96
N ALA A 86 -9.70 12.50 11.78
CA ALA A 86 -10.57 12.73 10.62
C ALA A 86 -9.91 13.43 9.42
N LYS A 87 -8.74 14.07 9.60
CA LYS A 87 -8.03 14.82 8.55
C LYS A 87 -6.52 14.73 8.66
N TYR A 88 -5.85 14.59 7.52
CA TYR A 88 -4.39 14.61 7.44
C TYR A 88 -3.79 15.92 7.95
N ALA A 89 -4.07 17.04 7.26
CA ALA A 89 -3.60 18.36 7.64
C ALA A 89 -4.80 19.22 8.06
N LEU A 90 -4.80 19.69 9.31
CA LEU A 90 -5.78 20.66 9.79
C LEU A 90 -5.46 22.05 9.22
N THR A 91 -6.45 22.66 8.60
CA THR A 91 -6.37 24.05 8.15
C THR A 91 -6.55 25.02 9.32
N ALA A 92 -6.21 26.30 9.12
CA ALA A 92 -6.56 27.35 10.06
C ALA A 92 -8.08 27.39 10.34
N SER A 93 -8.91 27.16 9.32
CA SER A 93 -10.36 27.06 9.44
C SER A 93 -10.82 25.90 10.33
N ASP A 94 -10.19 24.72 10.22
CA ASP A 94 -10.53 23.56 11.06
C ASP A 94 -10.25 23.87 12.55
N ILE A 95 -9.09 24.45 12.84
CA ILE A 95 -8.68 24.80 14.21
C ILE A 95 -9.58 25.88 14.80
N ASN A 96 -9.93 26.90 14.00
CA ASN A 96 -10.85 27.96 14.41
C ASN A 96 -12.28 27.43 14.67
N ALA A 97 -12.69 26.31 14.05
CA ALA A 97 -13.96 25.65 14.37
C ALA A 97 -13.90 24.96 15.75
N LEU A 98 -12.81 24.26 16.07
CA LEU A 98 -12.63 23.61 17.39
C LEU A 98 -12.69 24.62 18.55
N THR A 99 -12.16 25.84 18.36
CA THR A 99 -12.22 26.90 19.38
C THR A 99 -13.61 27.50 19.60
N GLN A 100 -14.57 27.25 18.70
CA GLN A 100 -15.95 27.76 18.81
C GLN A 100 -16.90 26.81 19.56
N THR A 101 -16.45 25.61 19.94
CA THR A 101 -17.25 24.60 20.65
C THR A 101 -16.70 24.30 22.06
N PRO A 102 -16.75 25.25 23.02
CA PRO A 102 -16.40 24.99 24.40
C PRO A 102 -17.47 24.10 25.10
N PRO A 103 -17.09 23.28 26.11
CA PRO A 103 -18.04 22.42 26.82
C PRO A 103 -19.19 23.19 27.47
N SER A 104 -20.43 22.82 27.13
CA SER A 104 -21.66 23.42 27.69
C SER A 104 -22.21 22.66 28.90
N ASN A 105 -21.67 21.49 29.21
CA ASN A 105 -22.16 20.54 30.21
C ASN A 105 -21.43 20.63 31.56
N VAL A 106 -20.57 21.62 31.79
CA VAL A 106 -19.82 21.83 33.05
C VAL A 106 -20.56 22.84 33.93
N PRO A 107 -21.25 22.43 35.02
CA PRO A 107 -22.18 23.32 35.72
C PRO A 107 -21.48 24.47 36.45
N GLY A 108 -21.92 25.71 36.19
CA GLY A 108 -21.42 26.90 36.87
C GLY A 108 -20.06 27.41 36.39
N ILE A 109 -19.53 26.87 35.28
CA ILE A 109 -18.30 27.29 34.63
C ILE A 109 -18.61 27.98 33.28
N GLN A 110 -17.82 28.98 32.93
CA GLN A 110 -17.80 29.65 31.63
C GLN A 110 -16.37 29.71 31.10
N TYR A 111 -16.19 29.63 29.78
CA TYR A 111 -14.86 29.62 29.14
C TYR A 111 -14.54 30.98 28.55
N VAL A 112 -14.02 31.88 29.38
CA VAL A 112 -13.91 33.33 29.10
C VAL A 112 -12.49 33.81 29.37
N ALA A 113 -11.91 34.57 28.44
CA ALA A 113 -10.67 35.31 28.69
C ALA A 113 -10.95 36.58 29.50
N PRO A 114 -9.96 37.15 30.22
CA PRO A 114 -10.14 38.38 30.98
C PRO A 114 -10.68 39.53 30.09
N GLY A 115 -11.88 40.02 30.40
CA GLY A 115 -12.57 41.07 29.63
C GLY A 115 -13.23 40.62 28.32
N GLY A 116 -13.20 39.33 27.97
CA GLY A 116 -13.77 38.78 26.73
C GLY A 116 -15.23 38.31 26.84
N SER A 117 -15.81 37.94 25.69
CA SER A 117 -17.13 37.28 25.60
C SER A 117 -17.03 35.77 25.87
N ASN A 118 -18.14 35.09 26.16
CA ASN A 118 -18.12 33.63 26.37
C ASN A 118 -17.57 32.89 25.14
N GLY A 119 -16.73 31.87 25.36
CA GLY A 119 -15.93 31.20 24.34
C GLY A 119 -14.51 31.77 24.17
N SER A 120 -14.28 33.06 24.46
CA SER A 120 -12.95 33.70 24.28
C SER A 120 -11.82 33.09 25.12
N GLY A 121 -12.15 32.31 26.15
CA GLY A 121 -11.17 31.63 26.99
C GLY A 121 -10.64 30.32 26.40
N TYR A 122 -11.13 29.87 25.25
CA TYR A 122 -10.95 28.52 24.71
C TYR A 122 -10.17 28.56 23.38
N VAL A 123 -8.83 28.49 23.43
CA VAL A 123 -7.96 28.90 22.31
C VAL A 123 -6.92 27.83 21.97
N ILE A 124 -6.78 27.53 20.68
CA ILE A 124 -5.61 26.84 20.09
C ILE A 124 -4.80 27.89 19.33
N SER A 125 -3.48 27.90 19.50
CA SER A 125 -2.56 28.79 18.79
C SER A 125 -1.42 28.01 18.12
N PHE A 126 -1.01 28.44 16.93
CA PHE A 126 0.01 27.81 16.09
C PHE A 126 0.79 28.89 15.31
N THR A 127 1.96 28.54 14.77
CA THR A 127 2.70 29.39 13.82
C THR A 127 2.16 29.18 12.42
N PRO A 128 1.71 30.22 11.68
CA PRO A 128 1.21 30.06 10.32
C PRO A 128 2.34 29.89 9.29
N ASN A 129 2.05 29.17 8.21
CA ASN A 129 2.87 29.07 6.99
C ASN A 129 2.46 30.15 5.96
N ALA A 130 3.03 30.10 4.75
CA ALA A 130 2.73 31.07 3.68
C ALA A 130 1.27 31.07 3.22
N GLN A 131 0.52 29.99 3.49
CA GLN A 131 -0.91 29.83 3.20
C GLN A 131 -1.80 30.08 4.43
N GLY A 132 -1.23 30.58 5.54
CA GLY A 132 -1.94 30.84 6.79
C GLY A 132 -2.24 29.60 7.65
N ASN A 133 -1.95 28.40 7.16
CA ASN A 133 -2.18 27.12 7.84
C ASN A 133 -1.04 26.78 8.83
N PRO A 134 -1.22 25.84 9.77
CA PRO A 134 -0.17 25.43 10.70
C PRO A 134 1.15 25.03 10.02
N ALA A 135 2.23 25.73 10.37
CA ALA A 135 3.57 25.46 9.87
C ALA A 135 4.15 24.20 10.53
N SER A 136 4.53 23.23 9.69
CA SER A 136 5.22 22.00 10.08
C SER A 136 6.73 22.13 9.83
N GLY A 137 7.52 21.32 10.54
CA GLY A 137 8.98 21.26 10.35
C GLY A 137 9.59 19.97 10.90
N PHE A 138 10.57 19.44 10.18
CA PHE A 138 11.28 18.22 10.57
C PHE A 138 12.09 18.42 11.86
N SER A 139 12.03 17.43 12.76
CA SER A 139 12.85 17.37 13.97
C SER A 139 13.04 15.93 14.43
N THR A 140 14.19 15.62 15.02
CA THR A 140 14.51 14.28 15.53
C THR A 140 13.78 14.01 16.85
N LEU A 141 13.14 12.84 16.96
CA LEU A 141 12.52 12.36 18.19
C LEU A 141 13.62 12.01 19.21
N THR A 142 13.54 12.55 20.42
CA THR A 142 14.59 12.39 21.45
C THR A 142 14.27 11.35 22.52
N THR A 143 13.03 10.84 22.58
CA THR A 143 12.55 9.93 23.63
C THR A 143 11.63 8.83 23.08
N GLY A 144 11.44 7.76 23.85
CA GLY A 144 10.58 6.62 23.50
C GLY A 144 11.23 5.58 22.56
N PRO A 145 10.48 4.54 22.14
CA PRO A 145 10.99 3.51 21.22
C PRO A 145 11.42 4.09 19.86
N TYR A 146 10.77 5.17 19.43
CA TYR A 146 11.01 5.85 18.16
C TYR A 146 12.08 6.95 18.23
N ALA A 147 12.80 7.08 19.35
CA ALA A 147 13.93 7.98 19.47
C ALA A 147 14.98 7.76 18.36
N GLY A 148 15.52 8.85 17.81
CA GLY A 148 16.46 8.89 16.70
C GLY A 148 15.82 8.88 15.30
N LEU A 149 14.50 8.73 15.17
CA LEU A 149 13.80 8.99 13.90
C LEU A 149 13.56 10.48 13.70
N VAL A 150 13.60 10.95 12.46
CA VAL A 150 13.19 12.31 12.07
C VAL A 150 11.69 12.30 11.80
N ALA A 151 10.96 13.26 12.36
CA ALA A 151 9.52 13.39 12.15
C ALA A 151 9.16 14.82 11.75
N LEU A 152 8.24 14.96 10.80
CA LEU A 152 7.60 16.23 10.49
C LEU A 152 6.69 16.58 11.67
N SER A 153 7.02 17.65 12.38
CA SER A 153 6.32 18.08 13.60
C SER A 153 5.50 19.34 13.36
N THR A 154 4.26 19.37 13.86
CA THR A 154 3.42 20.58 13.85
C THR A 154 3.00 20.89 15.29
N LYS A 155 3.27 22.10 15.75
CA LYS A 155 3.23 22.47 17.18
C LYS A 155 2.04 23.37 17.49
N TYR A 156 1.27 22.98 18.50
CA TYR A 156 0.07 23.67 18.96
C TYR A 156 0.18 24.01 20.44
N ASN A 157 -0.22 25.24 20.77
CA ASN A 157 -0.26 25.75 22.13
C ASN A 157 -1.73 26.03 22.48
N MET A 158 -2.32 25.12 23.25
CA MET A 158 -3.70 25.19 23.71
C MET A 158 -3.75 25.95 25.03
N ALA A 159 -4.73 26.82 25.20
CA ALA A 159 -4.98 27.60 26.40
C ALA A 159 -6.47 27.60 26.73
N VAL A 160 -6.80 27.21 27.96
CA VAL A 160 -8.16 27.22 28.48
C VAL A 160 -8.22 28.09 29.72
N THR A 161 -9.09 29.09 29.69
CA THR A 161 -9.40 29.99 30.81
C THR A 161 -10.83 29.73 31.24
N ALA A 162 -11.00 29.15 32.43
CA ALA A 162 -12.31 28.89 33.02
C ALA A 162 -12.61 29.91 34.11
N LYS A 163 -13.88 30.33 34.18
CA LYS A 163 -14.42 31.29 35.14
C LYS A 163 -15.65 30.71 35.83
N THR A 164 -15.74 30.86 37.15
CA THR A 164 -16.90 30.45 37.93
C THR A 164 -17.99 31.53 37.96
N ALA A 165 -19.22 31.13 38.27
CA ALA A 165 -20.32 32.06 38.53
C ALA A 165 -20.04 33.05 39.69
N PHE A 166 -19.10 32.76 40.60
CA PHE A 166 -18.70 33.64 41.71
C PHE A 166 -17.46 34.49 41.41
N GLY A 167 -16.83 34.30 40.24
CA GLY A 167 -15.78 35.17 39.72
C GLY A 167 -14.35 34.64 39.81
N SER A 168 -14.10 33.46 40.37
CA SER A 168 -12.77 32.84 40.32
C SER A 168 -12.41 32.46 38.88
N GLU A 169 -11.22 32.86 38.44
CA GLU A 169 -10.67 32.54 37.13
C GLU A 169 -9.44 31.63 37.26
N THR A 170 -9.24 30.69 36.33
CA THR A 170 -8.02 29.88 36.23
C THR A 170 -7.67 29.59 34.78
N LYS A 171 -6.38 29.77 34.44
CA LYS A 171 -5.84 29.53 33.10
C LYS A 171 -4.84 28.38 33.10
N LEU A 172 -5.14 27.35 32.32
CA LEU A 172 -4.23 26.24 32.04
C LEU A 172 -3.74 26.31 30.59
N GLN A 173 -2.53 25.82 30.35
CA GLN A 173 -1.93 25.73 29.02
C GLN A 173 -1.30 24.35 28.80
N ARG A 174 -1.50 23.79 27.61
CA ARG A 174 -0.88 22.54 27.15
C ARG A 174 -0.25 22.76 25.79
N LYS A 175 1.01 22.37 25.66
CA LYS A 175 1.70 22.29 24.37
C LYS A 175 1.63 20.85 23.88
N VAL A 176 1.07 20.66 22.70
CA VAL A 176 1.02 19.37 21.99
C VAL A 176 1.70 19.52 20.63
N GLN A 177 2.19 18.43 20.09
CA GLN A 177 2.61 18.36 18.70
C GLN A 177 2.06 17.09 18.07
N THR A 178 1.60 17.20 16.82
CA THR A 178 1.50 16.04 15.96
C THR A 178 2.88 15.73 15.38
N VAL A 179 3.18 14.46 15.23
CA VAL A 179 4.39 13.99 14.54
C VAL A 179 3.98 13.01 13.43
N ALA A 180 4.53 13.24 12.25
CA ALA A 180 4.38 12.38 11.09
C ALA A 180 5.76 11.85 10.71
N ILE A 181 5.96 10.54 10.80
CA ILE A 181 7.24 9.85 10.60
C ILE A 181 7.26 9.32 9.16
N PRO A 182 8.16 9.79 8.27
CA PRO A 182 8.40 9.17 6.97
C PRO A 182 8.68 7.67 7.10
N LEU A 183 7.89 6.86 6.38
CA LEU A 183 7.89 5.40 6.48
C LEU A 183 9.24 4.77 6.11
N PHE A 184 9.90 5.29 5.08
CA PHE A 184 11.17 4.73 4.57
C PHE A 184 12.41 4.97 5.46
N GLN A 185 12.25 5.55 6.66
CA GLN A 185 13.30 5.52 7.69
C GLN A 185 13.38 4.17 8.44
N PHE A 186 12.34 3.35 8.33
CA PHE A 186 12.42 1.95 8.71
C PHE A 186 13.13 1.19 7.59
N GLY A 187 14.05 0.31 7.96
CA GLY A 187 14.65 -0.61 7.01
C GLY A 187 13.64 -1.67 6.59
N ILE A 188 12.91 -2.20 7.57
CA ILE A 188 11.81 -3.15 7.40
C ILE A 188 10.61 -2.68 8.23
N PHE A 189 9.42 -2.64 7.63
CA PHE A 189 8.15 -2.30 8.30
C PHE A 189 7.03 -3.27 7.89
N SER A 190 6.19 -3.70 8.83
CA SER A 190 4.90 -4.36 8.54
C SER A 190 3.72 -3.74 9.28
N GLN A 191 2.57 -3.66 8.61
CA GLN A 191 1.27 -3.34 9.21
C GLN A 191 0.58 -4.58 9.82
N GLY A 192 0.87 -5.77 9.32
CA GLY A 192 0.39 -7.06 9.85
C GLY A 192 1.46 -7.71 10.73
N ASP A 193 1.51 -9.04 10.73
CA ASP A 193 2.63 -9.81 11.26
C ASP A 193 3.86 -9.74 10.32
N LEU A 194 5.00 -10.24 10.78
CA LEU A 194 6.27 -10.20 10.05
C LEU A 194 7.16 -11.40 10.40
N ASP A 195 7.54 -12.22 9.42
CA ASP A 195 8.39 -13.41 9.63
C ASP A 195 9.78 -13.29 8.98
N PHE A 196 10.76 -13.97 9.59
CA PHE A 196 12.14 -14.14 9.15
C PHE A 196 12.53 -15.62 9.32
N PHE A 197 12.84 -16.31 8.23
CA PHE A 197 13.33 -17.70 8.22
C PHE A 197 14.25 -17.92 6.99
N ALA A 198 15.37 -17.22 6.90
CA ALA A 198 16.14 -17.23 5.65
C ALA A 198 16.95 -18.54 5.46
N GLU A 199 16.94 -19.06 4.22
CA GLU A 199 17.84 -20.13 3.78
C GLU A 199 19.28 -19.59 3.56
N PRO A 200 19.61 -18.82 2.49
CA PRO A 200 20.85 -18.03 2.48
C PRO A 200 20.85 -16.96 3.58
N PRO A 201 22.00 -16.72 4.28
CA PRO A 201 22.10 -15.77 5.38
C PRO A 201 21.50 -14.39 5.05
N PHE A 202 20.63 -13.90 5.94
CA PHE A 202 20.00 -12.59 5.79
C PHE A 202 20.62 -11.56 6.71
N ASN A 203 21.15 -10.49 6.12
CA ASN A 203 21.65 -9.31 6.81
C ASN A 203 20.99 -8.09 6.17
N PHE A 204 20.19 -7.36 6.95
CA PHE A 204 19.52 -6.15 6.49
C PHE A 204 19.74 -5.01 7.47
N GLY A 205 20.04 -3.82 6.93
CA GLY A 205 20.34 -2.62 7.73
C GLY A 205 19.08 -1.85 8.15
N GLY A 206 19.25 -0.83 8.99
CA GLY A 206 18.13 0.03 9.39
C GLY A 206 17.11 -0.66 10.32
N ARG A 207 16.12 0.10 10.77
CA ARG A 207 15.22 -0.34 11.86
C ARG A 207 14.19 -1.35 11.39
N VAL A 208 13.85 -2.30 12.25
CA VAL A 208 12.76 -3.27 12.01
C VAL A 208 11.57 -2.89 12.89
N HIS A 209 10.39 -2.75 12.28
CA HIS A 209 9.13 -2.53 12.98
C HIS A 209 8.03 -3.43 12.45
N THR A 210 7.13 -3.86 13.33
CA THR A 210 5.86 -4.50 12.96
C THR A 210 4.75 -4.05 13.90
N ASN A 211 3.57 -3.78 13.33
CA ASN A 211 2.37 -3.48 14.10
C ASN A 211 1.72 -4.75 14.68
N GLY A 212 1.90 -5.91 14.04
CA GLY A 212 1.56 -7.22 14.56
C GLY A 212 2.72 -7.87 15.33
N ASN A 213 2.80 -9.19 15.29
CA ASN A 213 3.87 -9.97 15.87
C ASN A 213 5.11 -10.03 14.95
N LEU A 214 6.24 -10.37 15.56
CA LEU A 214 7.52 -10.59 14.89
C LEU A 214 7.98 -12.03 15.13
N TRP A 215 7.98 -12.83 14.08
CA TRP A 215 8.47 -14.20 14.07
C TRP A 215 9.94 -14.19 13.64
N LEU A 216 10.81 -14.87 14.39
CA LEU A 216 12.26 -14.88 14.15
C LEU A 216 12.83 -16.31 14.24
N ALA A 217 13.28 -16.80 13.10
CA ALA A 217 14.01 -18.05 12.93
C ALA A 217 15.13 -17.88 11.88
N GLU A 218 15.96 -18.89 11.71
CA GLU A 218 17.00 -18.95 10.66
C GLU A 218 17.37 -20.41 10.44
N PHE A 219 17.56 -20.85 9.19
CA PHE A 219 17.98 -22.23 8.93
C PHE A 219 19.44 -22.44 9.31
N SER A 220 19.73 -23.47 10.12
CA SER A 220 21.10 -23.80 10.51
C SER A 220 21.88 -24.38 9.31
N PRO A 221 23.12 -23.91 8.99
CA PRO A 221 24.02 -23.11 9.83
C PRO A 221 24.07 -21.60 9.50
N SER A 222 23.08 -21.05 8.79
CA SER A 222 22.99 -19.61 8.48
C SER A 222 22.78 -18.76 9.76
N THR A 223 22.78 -17.43 9.61
CA THR A 223 22.72 -16.49 10.75
C THR A 223 21.98 -15.21 10.33
N LEU A 224 20.82 -15.00 10.94
CA LEU A 224 20.05 -13.76 10.79
C LEU A 224 20.76 -12.65 11.56
N THR A 225 21.10 -11.56 10.87
CA THR A 225 21.77 -10.40 11.49
C THR A 225 20.93 -9.13 11.33
N ILE A 226 20.57 -8.49 12.45
CA ILE A 226 19.80 -7.25 12.47
C ILE A 226 20.62 -6.15 13.14
N SER A 227 21.14 -5.22 12.32
CA SER A 227 22.15 -4.23 12.72
C SER A 227 21.58 -2.93 13.33
N SER A 228 20.32 -2.95 13.78
CA SER A 228 19.59 -1.77 14.26
C SER A 228 18.39 -2.16 15.14
N ARG A 229 17.77 -1.17 15.79
CA ARG A 229 16.66 -1.39 16.74
C ARG A 229 15.49 -2.16 16.08
N VAL A 230 15.01 -3.16 16.80
CA VAL A 230 13.86 -4.03 16.51
C VAL A 230 12.70 -3.65 17.45
N THR A 231 11.48 -3.59 16.93
CA THR A 231 10.26 -3.29 17.71
C THR A 231 9.03 -3.99 17.14
N ALA A 232 8.23 -4.63 17.99
CA ALA A 232 6.91 -5.17 17.65
C ALA A 232 5.83 -4.53 18.52
N ALA A 233 4.65 -4.22 17.95
CA ALA A 233 3.48 -3.81 18.72
C ALA A 233 2.55 -5.00 19.08
N GLY A 234 2.81 -6.17 18.52
CA GLY A 234 2.47 -7.48 19.10
C GLY A 234 3.63 -8.05 19.93
N GLU A 235 3.90 -9.34 19.73
CA GLU A 235 4.92 -10.14 20.42
C GLU A 235 6.17 -10.41 19.56
N ILE A 236 7.23 -10.97 20.16
CA ILE A 236 8.41 -11.51 19.47
C ILE A 236 8.50 -13.01 19.80
N ILE A 237 8.43 -13.88 18.78
CA ILE A 237 8.39 -15.34 18.90
C ILE A 237 9.63 -15.97 18.25
N THR A 238 10.18 -17.02 18.87
CA THR A 238 11.30 -17.81 18.32
C THR A 238 11.10 -19.34 18.38
N SER A 239 10.03 -19.84 19.00
CA SER A 239 9.80 -21.30 19.16
C SER A 239 9.19 -21.98 17.93
N ASN A 240 8.53 -21.20 17.07
CA ASN A 240 7.76 -21.64 15.92
C ASN A 240 7.85 -20.58 14.81
N LEU A 241 7.62 -20.98 13.56
CA LEU A 241 7.21 -20.09 12.47
C LEU A 241 5.71 -19.75 12.61
N GLU A 242 5.22 -18.73 11.90
CA GLU A 242 3.81 -18.31 11.95
C GLU A 242 2.83 -19.42 11.51
N ASN A 243 3.26 -20.31 10.61
CA ASN A 243 2.50 -21.50 10.16
C ASN A 243 2.37 -22.61 11.24
N GLY A 244 2.97 -22.40 12.42
CA GLY A 244 2.95 -23.31 13.57
C GLY A 244 4.08 -24.33 13.63
N VAL A 245 4.94 -24.45 12.61
CA VAL A 245 6.06 -25.40 12.60
C VAL A 245 7.13 -25.00 13.61
N ALA A 246 7.52 -25.93 14.49
CA ALA A 246 8.49 -25.68 15.55
C ALA A 246 9.93 -25.54 15.02
N THR A 247 10.68 -24.55 15.52
CA THR A 247 12.04 -24.21 15.03
C THR A 247 13.14 -25.16 15.52
N SER A 248 12.82 -26.06 16.46
CA SER A 248 13.79 -26.77 17.31
C SER A 248 14.67 -27.82 16.61
N SER A 249 14.31 -28.29 15.42
CA SER A 249 15.00 -29.38 14.69
C SER A 249 16.06 -28.90 13.69
N SER A 250 15.76 -27.85 12.92
CA SER A 250 16.65 -27.34 11.84
C SER A 250 16.65 -25.81 11.67
N ILE A 251 15.68 -25.10 12.25
CA ILE A 251 15.46 -23.66 12.06
C ILE A 251 15.97 -22.86 13.27
N ASN A 252 17.14 -23.28 13.78
CA ASN A 252 17.75 -22.82 15.02
C ASN A 252 19.11 -22.09 14.80
N GLY A 253 19.30 -21.49 13.63
CA GLY A 253 20.44 -20.64 13.32
C GLY A 253 20.53 -19.41 14.27
N PRO A 254 21.73 -18.87 14.54
CA PRO A 254 21.88 -17.73 15.46
C PRO A 254 21.10 -16.48 15.02
N LEU A 255 20.38 -15.87 15.97
CA LEU A 255 19.58 -14.66 15.76
C LEU A 255 20.32 -13.45 16.36
N GLN A 256 21.21 -12.84 15.58
CA GLN A 256 22.13 -11.79 16.02
C GLN A 256 21.48 -10.40 15.96
N ILE A 257 20.92 -9.97 17.08
CA ILE A 257 20.31 -8.63 17.24
C ILE A 257 21.32 -7.69 17.88
N THR A 258 21.41 -6.45 17.37
CA THR A 258 22.38 -5.47 17.89
C THR A 258 22.11 -5.07 19.34
N THR A 259 23.16 -4.96 20.14
CA THR A 259 23.12 -4.40 21.50
C THR A 259 23.50 -2.92 21.54
N ASN A 260 24.09 -2.40 20.46
CA ASN A 260 24.47 -1.00 20.27
C ASN A 260 24.51 -0.65 18.76
N PRO A 261 23.43 -0.07 18.19
CA PRO A 261 23.31 0.21 16.76
C PRO A 261 24.48 1.03 16.19
N GLY A 262 24.91 0.70 14.97
CA GLY A 262 26.06 1.34 14.32
C GLY A 262 27.43 0.83 14.80
N SER A 263 27.46 -0.20 15.65
CA SER A 263 28.68 -0.92 16.04
C SER A 263 28.57 -2.41 15.71
N THR A 264 29.69 -3.14 15.74
CA THR A 264 29.72 -4.60 15.53
C THR A 264 29.31 -5.40 16.78
N SER A 265 28.44 -4.83 17.62
CA SER A 265 28.00 -5.43 18.88
C SER A 265 26.62 -6.08 18.75
N TYR A 266 26.58 -7.40 18.91
CA TYR A 266 25.40 -8.24 18.75
C TYR A 266 25.28 -9.24 19.91
N ALA A 267 24.06 -9.72 20.18
CA ALA A 267 23.82 -10.84 21.07
C ALA A 267 22.77 -11.79 20.45
N ASN A 268 23.06 -13.09 20.48
CA ASN A 268 22.14 -14.12 19.99
C ASN A 268 20.89 -14.19 20.89
N LEU A 269 19.71 -13.98 20.31
CA LEU A 269 18.44 -14.04 21.02
C LEU A 269 18.14 -15.46 21.54
N LEU A 270 18.51 -16.50 20.79
CA LEU A 270 18.35 -17.90 21.20
C LEU A 270 19.22 -18.32 22.40
N SER A 271 20.21 -17.52 22.79
CA SER A 271 21.01 -17.77 24.01
C SER A 271 20.55 -16.94 25.22
N GLN A 272 19.41 -16.24 25.14
CA GLN A 272 18.83 -15.49 26.25
C GLN A 272 17.77 -16.32 27.00
N SER A 273 17.47 -15.93 28.23
CA SER A 273 16.41 -16.54 29.05
C SER A 273 15.46 -15.45 29.59
N PRO A 274 14.26 -15.28 29.02
CA PRO A 274 13.72 -15.99 27.85
C PRO A 274 14.31 -15.53 26.51
N SER A 275 14.22 -16.38 25.48
CA SER A 275 14.59 -16.06 24.08
C SER A 275 13.47 -15.42 23.28
N GLN A 276 12.27 -15.30 23.84
CA GLN A 276 11.08 -14.76 23.19
C GLN A 276 10.21 -14.04 24.24
N SER A 277 9.29 -13.18 23.81
CA SER A 277 8.45 -12.42 24.73
C SER A 277 7.27 -13.21 25.31
N VAL A 278 6.97 -14.38 24.79
CA VAL A 278 5.79 -15.21 25.17
C VAL A 278 6.17 -16.49 25.92
N THR A 279 5.21 -17.04 26.67
CA THR A 279 5.35 -18.31 27.41
C THR A 279 4.62 -19.47 26.73
N GLY A 280 5.20 -20.68 26.84
CA GLY A 280 4.62 -21.92 26.30
C GLY A 280 5.00 -22.22 24.84
N THR A 281 4.28 -23.17 24.25
CA THR A 281 4.49 -23.69 22.88
C THR A 281 3.27 -23.48 21.97
N SER A 282 2.25 -22.76 22.45
CA SER A 282 1.08 -22.36 21.64
C SER A 282 1.43 -21.09 20.87
N ASN A 283 2.23 -21.26 19.81
CA ASN A 283 2.75 -20.17 18.97
C ASN A 283 2.55 -20.53 17.49
N SER A 284 1.54 -19.92 16.88
CA SER A 284 1.22 -19.86 15.44
C SER A 284 0.33 -18.62 15.24
N VAL A 285 0.08 -18.17 14.01
CA VAL A 285 -0.75 -16.96 13.79
C VAL A 285 -2.17 -17.06 14.39
N VAL A 286 -2.70 -18.28 14.61
CA VAL A 286 -4.00 -18.50 15.28
C VAL A 286 -3.93 -18.63 16.80
N SER A 287 -2.74 -18.69 17.40
CA SER A 287 -2.57 -18.91 18.83
C SER A 287 -1.22 -18.39 19.31
N ILE A 288 -1.23 -17.37 20.17
CA ILE A 288 -0.05 -16.73 20.75
C ILE A 288 -0.03 -16.95 22.27
N GLY A 289 1.10 -17.37 22.81
CA GLY A 289 1.28 -17.58 24.26
C GLY A 289 1.21 -16.28 25.07
N PRO A 290 0.84 -16.32 26.37
CA PRO A 290 0.78 -15.11 27.19
C PRO A 290 2.19 -14.56 27.52
N TYR A 291 2.28 -13.23 27.60
CA TYR A 291 3.53 -12.48 27.80
C TYR A 291 4.36 -12.95 29.02
N ASN A 292 5.67 -13.05 28.80
CA ASN A 292 6.69 -13.42 29.76
C ASN A 292 7.31 -12.17 30.40
N SER A 293 6.95 -11.89 31.65
CA SER A 293 7.41 -10.71 32.38
C SER A 293 8.93 -10.58 32.53
N ALA A 294 9.69 -11.67 32.39
CA ALA A 294 11.15 -11.64 32.39
C ALA A 294 11.76 -11.03 31.10
N PHE A 295 11.03 -11.01 29.98
CA PHE A 295 11.55 -10.50 28.71
C PHE A 295 11.94 -9.01 28.77
N ALA A 296 11.21 -8.19 29.53
CA ALA A 296 11.57 -6.78 29.75
C ALA A 296 12.98 -6.59 30.35
N ALA A 297 13.46 -7.54 31.17
CA ALA A 297 14.81 -7.50 31.74
C ALA A 297 15.88 -7.87 30.69
N VAL A 298 15.61 -8.82 29.80
CA VAL A 298 16.48 -9.14 28.64
C VAL A 298 16.54 -7.96 27.67
N ALA A 299 15.38 -7.37 27.35
CA ALA A 299 15.26 -6.26 26.42
C ALA A 299 15.99 -4.99 26.90
N SER A 300 15.83 -4.63 28.17
CA SER A 300 16.51 -3.46 28.76
C SER A 300 17.97 -3.73 29.14
N GLY A 301 18.29 -4.92 29.63
CA GLY A 301 19.63 -5.31 30.10
C GLY A 301 20.58 -5.75 28.99
N THR A 302 20.31 -6.89 28.34
CA THR A 302 21.19 -7.43 27.28
C THR A 302 21.24 -6.50 26.06
N TYR A 303 20.09 -5.97 25.64
CA TYR A 303 19.95 -5.24 24.39
C TYR A 303 19.93 -3.72 24.53
N ASN A 304 20.08 -3.15 25.74
CA ASN A 304 20.00 -1.70 26.00
C ASN A 304 18.70 -1.04 25.45
N GLY A 305 17.60 -1.78 25.37
CA GLY A 305 16.35 -1.33 24.75
C GLY A 305 16.39 -1.26 23.21
N ASN A 306 17.25 -2.04 22.55
CA ASN A 306 17.26 -2.17 21.08
C ASN A 306 16.36 -3.30 20.55
N ILE A 307 15.69 -4.02 21.45
CA ILE A 307 14.55 -4.91 21.18
C ILE A 307 13.38 -4.46 22.05
N GLY A 308 12.13 -4.63 21.60
CA GLY A 308 10.96 -4.25 22.39
C GLY A 308 9.63 -4.78 21.84
N VAL A 309 8.69 -5.04 22.75
CA VAL A 309 7.29 -5.45 22.51
C VAL A 309 6.32 -4.46 23.16
N LYS A 310 4.99 -4.63 22.99
CA LYS A 310 3.97 -3.73 23.55
C LYS A 310 4.11 -3.47 25.06
N GLU A 311 4.41 -4.48 25.89
CA GLU A 311 4.64 -4.32 27.34
C GLU A 311 5.88 -3.47 27.67
N THR A 312 6.83 -3.32 26.73
CA THR A 312 7.98 -2.41 26.87
C THR A 312 7.70 -0.98 26.40
N GLY A 313 6.46 -0.69 25.99
CA GLY A 313 6.00 0.64 25.57
C GLY A 313 6.04 0.90 24.05
N VAL A 314 6.19 -0.14 23.23
CA VAL A 314 5.97 -0.06 21.77
C VAL A 314 4.47 0.14 21.51
N LYS A 315 4.12 0.89 20.46
CA LYS A 315 2.73 1.19 20.06
C LYS A 315 2.60 1.11 18.54
N PRO A 316 1.48 0.61 17.99
CA PRO A 316 1.33 0.53 16.54
C PRO A 316 1.39 1.92 15.89
N LEU A 317 2.04 1.97 14.74
CA LEU A 317 2.21 3.16 13.92
C LEU A 317 1.31 3.02 12.69
N ASN A 318 0.22 3.79 12.63
CA ASN A 318 -0.77 3.68 11.55
C ASN A 318 -0.69 4.87 10.56
N LEU A 319 -1.12 4.61 9.32
CA LEU A 319 -1.40 5.65 8.32
C LEU A 319 -2.74 6.35 8.63
N SER A 320 -2.89 7.59 8.15
CA SER A 320 -4.13 8.35 8.29
C SER A 320 -5.32 7.73 7.55
N ILE A 321 -5.12 7.17 6.35
CA ILE A 321 -6.22 6.59 5.56
C ILE A 321 -6.93 5.43 6.29
N ALA A 322 -6.23 4.74 7.19
CA ALA A 322 -6.72 3.62 7.99
C ALA A 322 -7.29 4.04 9.37
N THR A 323 -7.52 5.33 9.63
CA THR A 323 -8.16 5.75 10.89
C THR A 323 -9.68 5.50 10.86
N PRO A 324 -10.32 5.16 12.00
CA PRO A 324 -11.78 4.97 12.06
C PRO A 324 -12.61 6.18 11.62
N ASN A 325 -12.07 7.40 11.73
CA ASN A 325 -12.75 8.63 11.32
C ASN A 325 -12.61 8.95 9.82
N ILE A 326 -11.68 8.30 9.09
CA ILE A 326 -11.58 8.36 7.62
C ILE A 326 -12.26 7.13 6.98
N GLY A 327 -12.26 5.98 7.66
CA GLY A 327 -13.02 4.79 7.22
C GLY A 327 -12.45 4.11 5.97
N GLY A 328 -11.14 4.24 5.74
CA GLY A 328 -10.41 3.45 4.74
C GLY A 328 -9.59 2.32 5.36
N GLN A 329 -8.94 1.54 4.51
CA GLN A 329 -7.89 0.58 4.86
C GLN A 329 -6.53 1.08 4.37
N THR A 330 -5.45 0.38 4.72
CA THR A 330 -4.10 0.69 4.20
C THR A 330 -3.98 0.42 2.70
N ILE A 331 -4.63 -0.62 2.17
CA ILE A 331 -4.69 -0.90 0.72
C ILE A 331 -5.34 0.24 -0.08
N ASP A 332 -6.23 1.03 0.54
CA ASP A 332 -6.87 2.16 -0.14
C ASP A 332 -5.91 3.26 -0.59
N LEU A 333 -4.67 3.25 -0.06
CA LEU A 333 -3.58 4.12 -0.49
C LEU A 333 -3.30 3.96 -2.00
N ILE A 334 -3.37 2.72 -2.52
CA ILE A 334 -3.18 2.37 -3.94
C ILE A 334 -4.48 1.99 -4.66
N ARG A 335 -5.51 1.51 -3.96
CA ARG A 335 -6.81 1.18 -4.59
C ARG A 335 -7.42 2.42 -5.26
N ARG A 336 -7.97 2.26 -6.46
CA ARG A 336 -8.68 3.29 -7.23
C ARG A 336 -9.93 3.75 -6.46
N PRO A 337 -10.25 5.06 -6.42
CA PRO A 337 -11.46 5.55 -5.74
C PRO A 337 -12.75 5.12 -6.44
N VAL A 338 -13.83 5.03 -5.69
CA VAL A 338 -15.16 4.77 -6.26
C VAL A 338 -15.75 6.03 -6.95
N PRO A 339 -16.65 5.88 -7.94
CA PRO A 339 -17.38 7.00 -8.51
C PRO A 339 -18.11 7.82 -7.43
N GLY A 340 -17.86 9.14 -7.40
CA GLY A 340 -18.44 10.05 -6.42
C GLY A 340 -17.74 10.11 -5.06
N GLU A 341 -16.60 9.45 -4.84
CA GLU A 341 -15.86 9.50 -3.57
C GLU A 341 -15.51 10.93 -3.12
N ASN A 342 -15.38 11.87 -4.06
CA ASN A 342 -15.17 13.30 -3.79
C ASN A 342 -16.35 14.01 -3.10
N THR A 343 -17.53 13.38 -3.00
CA THR A 343 -18.68 13.90 -2.24
C THR A 343 -19.05 13.02 -1.06
N SER A 344 -18.87 11.70 -1.15
CA SER A 344 -19.17 10.76 -0.05
C SER A 344 -18.05 10.67 1.00
N ASN A 345 -16.78 10.68 0.58
CA ASN A 345 -15.62 10.63 1.49
C ASN A 345 -14.40 11.40 0.91
N PRO A 346 -14.46 12.75 0.84
CA PRO A 346 -13.36 13.56 0.32
C PRO A 346 -12.08 13.46 1.17
N ALA A 347 -12.18 13.08 2.45
CA ALA A 347 -11.01 12.86 3.30
C ALA A 347 -10.22 11.63 2.82
N LYS A 348 -10.87 10.48 2.64
CA LYS A 348 -10.26 9.28 2.08
C LYS A 348 -9.67 9.54 0.69
N LEU A 349 -10.42 10.19 -0.20
CA LEU A 349 -9.94 10.51 -1.55
C LEU A 349 -8.65 11.35 -1.52
N SER A 350 -8.49 12.28 -0.57
CA SER A 350 -7.29 13.11 -0.46
C SER A 350 -6.03 12.34 -0.03
N GLU A 351 -6.19 11.18 0.62
CA GLU A 351 -5.07 10.32 1.06
C GLU A 351 -4.62 9.31 0.00
N ARG A 352 -5.42 9.03 -1.04
CA ARG A 352 -5.07 8.08 -2.12
C ARG A 352 -4.02 8.65 -3.07
N TYR A 353 -3.08 7.81 -3.55
CA TYR A 353 -2.13 8.22 -4.59
C TYR A 353 -2.79 8.77 -5.85
N TYR A 354 -3.93 8.20 -6.26
CA TYR A 354 -4.77 8.68 -7.37
C TYR A 354 -4.98 10.21 -7.40
N SER A 355 -5.08 10.85 -6.24
CA SER A 355 -5.38 12.28 -6.08
C SER A 355 -4.13 13.16 -5.96
N GLN A 356 -2.99 12.57 -5.57
CA GLN A 356 -1.77 13.28 -5.17
C GLN A 356 -0.68 13.31 -6.26
N VAL A 357 -0.65 12.30 -7.15
CA VAL A 357 0.45 12.11 -8.10
C VAL A 357 0.55 13.16 -9.20
N SER A 358 1.72 13.27 -9.80
CA SER A 358 2.00 14.14 -10.96
C SER A 358 1.29 13.66 -12.23
N LEU A 359 1.21 12.34 -12.44
CA LEU A 359 0.66 11.67 -13.63
C LEU A 359 -0.17 10.45 -13.21
N ARG A 360 -1.33 10.20 -13.82
CA ARG A 360 -2.10 8.96 -13.64
C ARG A 360 -2.40 8.28 -14.97
N ILE A 361 -2.21 6.96 -15.02
CA ILE A 361 -2.44 6.09 -16.17
C ILE A 361 -3.54 5.10 -15.76
N LEU A 362 -4.71 5.21 -16.38
CA LEU A 362 -5.91 4.46 -16.02
C LEU A 362 -6.39 3.63 -17.22
N LEU A 363 -6.59 2.33 -17.00
CA LEU A 363 -7.17 1.41 -17.96
C LEU A 363 -8.41 0.70 -17.38
N SER A 364 -9.43 0.53 -18.22
CA SER A 364 -10.72 -0.05 -17.87
C SER A 364 -11.36 -0.77 -19.03
N ASP A 365 -12.31 -1.66 -18.77
CA ASP A 365 -13.16 -2.22 -19.83
C ASP A 365 -14.16 -1.19 -20.34
N TYR A 366 -14.80 -1.50 -21.47
CA TYR A 366 -15.96 -0.76 -21.94
C TYR A 366 -17.14 -0.92 -20.99
N GLY A 367 -18.05 0.06 -20.97
CA GLY A 367 -19.32 -0.12 -20.28
C GLY A 367 -20.31 -0.96 -21.11
N SER A 368 -21.55 -1.05 -20.65
CA SER A 368 -22.59 -1.92 -21.22
C SER A 368 -23.01 -1.59 -22.66
N ASP A 369 -22.63 -0.41 -23.19
CA ASP A 369 -22.83 -0.04 -24.59
C ASP A 369 -21.69 -0.50 -25.53
N GLY A 370 -20.69 -1.21 -25.01
CA GLY A 370 -19.51 -1.64 -25.77
C GLY A 370 -18.60 -0.49 -26.19
N THR A 371 -18.64 0.65 -25.47
CA THR A 371 -17.79 1.81 -25.73
C THR A 371 -17.20 2.42 -24.44
N CYS A 372 -16.23 3.32 -24.60
CA CYS A 372 -15.68 4.13 -23.51
C CYS A 372 -16.60 5.27 -23.04
N ASN A 373 -17.78 5.45 -23.64
CA ASN A 373 -18.75 6.45 -23.18
C ASN A 373 -19.52 6.02 -21.92
N THR A 374 -19.52 4.71 -21.60
CA THR A 374 -20.18 4.17 -20.39
C THR A 374 -19.24 3.39 -19.45
N SER A 375 -17.94 3.35 -19.76
CA SER A 375 -16.88 2.73 -18.94
C SER A 375 -16.78 3.35 -17.53
N ASP A 376 -16.40 2.56 -16.52
CA ASP A 376 -16.29 2.98 -15.11
C ASP A 376 -15.35 4.18 -14.94
N VAL A 377 -14.21 4.16 -15.66
CA VAL A 377 -13.14 5.17 -15.54
C VAL A 377 -13.67 6.58 -15.76
N LYS A 378 -14.64 6.74 -16.66
CA LYS A 378 -15.24 8.03 -17.02
C LYS A 378 -15.92 8.74 -15.84
N ASN A 379 -16.39 7.98 -14.84
CA ASN A 379 -17.12 8.49 -13.68
C ASN A 379 -16.24 8.67 -12.43
N LEU A 380 -14.92 8.48 -12.55
CA LEU A 380 -13.99 8.65 -11.43
C LEU A 380 -13.83 10.13 -11.03
N PRO A 381 -13.54 10.41 -9.75
CA PRO A 381 -13.30 11.76 -9.27
C PRO A 381 -12.24 12.55 -10.06
N ALA A 382 -12.55 13.80 -10.38
CA ALA A 382 -11.62 14.78 -10.94
C ALA A 382 -10.88 14.36 -12.24
N LEU A 383 -11.51 13.59 -13.14
CA LEU A 383 -11.02 13.43 -14.51
C LEU A 383 -11.02 14.74 -15.31
N SER A 384 -10.02 14.92 -16.18
CA SER A 384 -10.01 16.04 -17.13
C SER A 384 -10.86 15.73 -18.38
N ALA A 385 -11.38 16.76 -19.05
CA ALA A 385 -11.90 16.61 -20.40
C ALA A 385 -10.77 16.25 -21.40
N ASN A 386 -11.11 15.56 -22.48
CA ASN A 386 -10.14 15.14 -23.49
C ASN A 386 -9.88 16.28 -24.51
N GLY A 387 -8.64 16.77 -24.55
CA GLY A 387 -8.24 17.90 -25.40
C GLY A 387 -9.07 19.16 -25.16
N SER A 388 -9.56 19.79 -26.24
CA SER A 388 -10.48 20.93 -26.17
C SER A 388 -11.97 20.54 -26.11
N GLY A 389 -12.27 19.28 -25.79
CA GLY A 389 -13.63 18.78 -25.63
C GLY A 389 -14.27 19.15 -24.28
N SER A 390 -15.57 18.87 -24.14
CA SER A 390 -16.31 19.08 -22.89
C SER A 390 -16.55 17.80 -22.08
N THR A 391 -16.09 16.64 -22.55
CA THR A 391 -16.28 15.34 -21.89
C THR A 391 -14.95 14.62 -21.59
N PRO A 392 -14.85 13.90 -20.46
CA PRO A 392 -13.67 13.12 -20.08
C PRO A 392 -13.65 11.75 -20.79
N THR A 393 -13.99 11.69 -22.09
CA THR A 393 -14.10 10.42 -22.82
C THR A 393 -12.71 9.80 -23.02
N PRO A 394 -12.46 8.57 -22.51
CA PRO A 394 -11.17 7.87 -22.70
C PRO A 394 -10.88 7.54 -24.16
N VAL A 395 -9.62 7.23 -24.45
CA VAL A 395 -9.20 6.66 -25.73
C VAL A 395 -9.62 5.20 -25.80
N ASP A 396 -10.38 4.86 -26.84
CA ASP A 396 -10.78 3.51 -27.19
C ASP A 396 -9.57 2.73 -27.77
N LEU A 397 -9.15 1.67 -27.09
CA LEU A 397 -8.00 0.86 -27.48
C LEU A 397 -8.26 0.03 -28.75
N ALA A 398 -9.52 -0.33 -29.05
CA ALA A 398 -9.83 -0.98 -30.32
C ALA A 398 -9.54 -0.07 -31.52
N ARG A 399 -9.69 1.25 -31.38
CA ARG A 399 -9.33 2.22 -32.44
C ARG A 399 -7.84 2.32 -32.71
N LEU A 400 -6.98 1.85 -31.79
CA LEU A 400 -5.54 1.75 -32.03
C LEU A 400 -5.16 0.45 -32.76
N ALA A 401 -6.08 -0.50 -32.96
CA ALA A 401 -5.86 -1.73 -33.72
C ALA A 401 -6.31 -1.55 -35.19
N TRP A 402 -5.42 -0.99 -36.02
CA TRP A 402 -5.66 -0.63 -37.42
C TRP A 402 -4.74 -1.40 -38.39
N ASP A 403 -5.17 -1.54 -39.66
CA ASP A 403 -4.38 -2.12 -40.74
C ASP A 403 -4.58 -1.30 -42.03
N THR A 404 -3.52 -0.66 -42.49
CA THR A 404 -3.58 0.27 -43.65
C THR A 404 -3.59 -0.44 -45.01
N SER A 405 -3.45 -1.77 -45.05
CA SER A 405 -3.48 -2.54 -46.30
C SER A 405 -4.87 -3.05 -46.69
N VAL A 406 -5.84 -3.08 -45.76
CA VAL A 406 -7.09 -3.82 -45.94
C VAL A 406 -8.15 -2.96 -46.64
N VAL A 407 -8.11 -2.97 -47.97
CA VAL A 407 -8.99 -2.20 -48.86
C VAL A 407 -10.49 -2.53 -48.67
N THR A 408 -10.82 -3.70 -48.13
CA THR A 408 -12.20 -4.16 -47.88
C THR A 408 -12.82 -3.67 -46.58
N ALA A 409 -12.08 -2.97 -45.71
CA ALA A 409 -12.56 -2.57 -44.38
C ALA A 409 -13.17 -1.16 -44.34
N GLY A 410 -14.21 -1.00 -43.52
CA GLY A 410 -14.97 0.25 -43.36
C GLY A 410 -14.66 1.00 -42.06
N THR A 411 -15.00 2.29 -42.00
CA THR A 411 -14.73 3.18 -40.86
C THR A 411 -15.49 2.85 -39.55
N SER A 412 -16.48 1.96 -39.64
CA SER A 412 -17.48 1.67 -38.59
C SER A 412 -17.24 0.38 -37.80
N GLY A 413 -16.15 -0.35 -38.05
CA GLY A 413 -15.81 -1.59 -37.36
C GLY A 413 -14.39 -2.09 -37.72
N PRO A 414 -13.87 -3.10 -37.01
CA PRO A 414 -12.52 -3.60 -37.25
C PRO A 414 -12.41 -4.45 -38.54
N PRO A 415 -11.23 -4.51 -39.19
CA PRO A 415 -10.01 -3.77 -38.84
C PRO A 415 -10.18 -2.30 -39.25
N TYR A 416 -9.74 -1.36 -38.42
CA TYR A 416 -9.81 0.04 -38.82
C TYR A 416 -8.76 0.30 -39.91
N ASN A 417 -9.17 0.86 -41.06
CA ASN A 417 -8.29 1.01 -42.22
C ASN A 417 -7.30 2.20 -42.11
N THR A 418 -7.39 2.99 -41.04
CA THR A 418 -6.54 4.14 -40.74
C THR A 418 -6.30 4.28 -39.25
N ALA A 419 -5.18 4.92 -38.88
CA ALA A 419 -4.93 5.35 -37.51
C ALA A 419 -5.96 6.43 -37.08
N PRO A 420 -6.38 6.48 -35.81
CA PRO A 420 -7.39 7.44 -35.36
C PRO A 420 -6.84 8.87 -35.30
N ASN A 421 -7.71 9.87 -35.49
CA ASN A 421 -7.35 11.29 -35.63
C ASN A 421 -6.48 11.91 -34.51
N GLY A 422 -6.38 11.27 -33.34
CA GLY A 422 -5.48 11.69 -32.26
C GLY A 422 -4.01 11.30 -32.48
N ILE A 423 -3.72 10.41 -33.44
CA ILE A 423 -2.36 10.09 -33.89
C ILE A 423 -1.97 10.99 -35.06
N THR A 424 -0.78 11.58 -34.99
CA THR A 424 -0.23 12.46 -36.03
C THR A 424 0.10 11.65 -37.29
N ALA A 425 -0.41 12.05 -38.45
CA ALA A 425 -0.18 11.32 -39.71
C ALA A 425 1.30 11.11 -40.08
N ALA A 426 2.21 11.94 -39.56
CA ALA A 426 3.66 11.83 -39.75
C ALA A 426 4.38 10.83 -38.81
N SER A 427 3.74 10.36 -37.73
CA SER A 427 4.32 9.33 -36.84
C SER A 427 3.87 7.90 -37.20
N VAL A 428 2.75 7.77 -37.93
CA VAL A 428 2.23 6.50 -38.46
C VAL A 428 3.27 5.78 -39.32
N GLY A 429 3.64 4.55 -38.91
CA GLY A 429 4.63 3.73 -39.61
C GLY A 429 6.09 4.18 -39.42
N GLY A 430 6.34 5.25 -38.65
CA GLY A 430 7.67 5.74 -38.28
C GLY A 430 8.02 5.47 -36.82
N THR A 431 7.18 5.98 -35.90
CA THR A 431 7.30 5.74 -34.44
C THR A 431 6.03 5.14 -33.83
N VAL A 432 4.88 5.29 -34.49
CA VAL A 432 3.58 4.79 -34.06
C VAL A 432 3.11 3.66 -34.99
N PHE A 433 2.79 2.52 -34.39
CA PHE A 433 2.37 1.28 -35.04
C PHE A 433 1.09 0.76 -34.37
N PRO A 434 0.26 -0.05 -35.06
CA PRO A 434 -1.03 -0.48 -34.53
C PRO A 434 -0.92 -1.45 -33.36
N LEU A 435 -1.97 -1.52 -32.55
CA LEU A 435 -2.21 -2.61 -31.62
C LEU A 435 -2.60 -3.91 -32.36
N PRO A 436 -2.43 -5.09 -31.72
CA PRO A 436 -2.64 -6.37 -32.36
C PRO A 436 -4.09 -6.60 -32.83
N VAL A 437 -4.25 -7.11 -34.05
CA VAL A 437 -5.51 -7.73 -34.52
C VAL A 437 -5.31 -9.22 -34.76
N SER A 438 -6.38 -10.00 -34.56
CA SER A 438 -6.40 -11.41 -34.94
C SER A 438 -6.22 -11.60 -36.43
N ASN A 439 -5.54 -12.66 -36.84
CA ASN A 439 -5.40 -13.06 -38.24
C ASN A 439 -6.06 -14.43 -38.54
N ALA A 440 -6.94 -14.92 -37.65
CA ALA A 440 -7.59 -16.23 -37.73
C ALA A 440 -8.05 -16.61 -39.14
N SER A 441 -7.76 -17.83 -39.58
CA SER A 441 -8.00 -18.28 -40.96
C SER A 441 -9.46 -18.60 -41.29
N SER A 442 -10.33 -18.70 -40.28
CA SER A 442 -11.75 -19.01 -40.46
C SER A 442 -12.63 -18.39 -39.35
N ALA A 443 -13.94 -18.66 -39.37
CA ALA A 443 -14.86 -18.27 -38.29
C ALA A 443 -14.85 -19.24 -37.08
N SER A 444 -14.08 -20.33 -37.16
CA SER A 444 -13.89 -21.34 -36.12
C SER A 444 -12.43 -21.38 -35.68
N TYR A 445 -12.19 -21.75 -34.41
CA TYR A 445 -10.85 -21.97 -33.86
C TYR A 445 -10.06 -23.04 -34.65
N ALA A 446 -8.77 -22.80 -34.87
CA ALA A 446 -7.85 -23.78 -35.44
C ALA A 446 -6.49 -23.74 -34.72
N ALA A 447 -6.07 -24.88 -34.14
CA ALA A 447 -4.79 -24.98 -33.42
C ALA A 447 -3.52 -24.74 -34.31
N ALA A 448 -3.68 -24.56 -35.62
CA ALA A 448 -2.62 -24.17 -36.54
C ALA A 448 -2.41 -22.64 -36.63
N ASP A 449 -3.42 -21.84 -36.27
CA ASP A 449 -3.31 -20.37 -36.18
C ASP A 449 -3.52 -19.80 -34.76
N GLY A 450 -3.99 -20.60 -33.80
CA GLY A 450 -3.91 -20.33 -32.36
C GLY A 450 -4.87 -19.25 -31.82
N TYR A 451 -5.42 -18.41 -32.70
CA TYR A 451 -6.30 -17.31 -32.31
C TYR A 451 -7.60 -17.79 -31.66
N TRP A 452 -8.03 -17.06 -30.63
CA TRP A 452 -9.31 -17.19 -29.93
C TRP A 452 -10.33 -16.13 -30.39
N VAL A 453 -9.85 -15.09 -31.06
CA VAL A 453 -10.57 -13.89 -31.52
C VAL A 453 -10.80 -13.96 -33.04
N LYS A 454 -11.98 -13.54 -33.50
CA LYS A 454 -12.38 -13.49 -34.93
C LYS A 454 -11.36 -12.72 -35.77
N GLN A 455 -11.16 -13.14 -37.03
CA GLN A 455 -10.26 -12.47 -37.96
C GLN A 455 -10.48 -10.95 -37.98
N TYR A 456 -9.38 -10.19 -37.92
CA TYR A 456 -9.29 -8.74 -37.88
C TYR A 456 -9.84 -8.02 -36.64
N TYR A 457 -10.49 -8.70 -35.69
CA TYR A 457 -10.90 -8.05 -34.46
C TYR A 457 -9.68 -7.72 -33.57
N PRO A 458 -9.72 -6.62 -32.79
CA PRO A 458 -8.66 -6.25 -31.86
C PRO A 458 -8.43 -7.35 -30.82
N ILE A 459 -7.17 -7.55 -30.43
CA ILE A 459 -6.80 -8.42 -29.32
C ILE A 459 -6.68 -7.61 -28.03
N ILE A 460 -6.33 -6.32 -28.14
CA ILE A 460 -6.27 -5.40 -27.01
C ILE A 460 -7.46 -4.44 -27.10
N THR A 461 -8.31 -4.50 -26.09
CA THR A 461 -9.54 -3.70 -25.96
C THR A 461 -9.58 -2.93 -24.64
N GLY A 462 -10.64 -2.14 -24.48
CA GLY A 462 -10.91 -1.32 -23.33
C GLY A 462 -10.58 0.15 -23.58
N CYS A 463 -10.43 0.88 -22.49
CA CYS A 463 -10.41 2.33 -22.42
C CYS A 463 -9.14 2.77 -21.70
N LEU A 464 -8.39 3.70 -22.30
CA LEU A 464 -7.17 4.29 -21.74
C LEU A 464 -7.38 5.79 -21.49
N LYS A 465 -6.98 6.26 -20.31
CA LYS A 465 -7.01 7.67 -19.92
C LYS A 465 -5.71 8.00 -19.18
N ILE A 466 -4.99 9.01 -19.66
CA ILE A 466 -3.76 9.50 -19.02
C ILE A 466 -3.88 11.00 -18.77
N ASP A 467 -3.87 11.40 -17.50
CA ASP A 467 -3.93 12.79 -17.07
C ASP A 467 -2.72 13.15 -16.21
N TYR A 468 -2.25 14.40 -16.30
CA TYR A 468 -1.31 14.96 -15.33
C TYR A 468 -1.97 16.05 -14.48
N GLN A 469 -1.47 16.25 -13.26
CA GLN A 469 -1.88 17.33 -12.35
C GLN A 469 -0.80 18.41 -12.36
N SER A 470 -1.15 19.68 -12.53
CA SER A 470 -0.15 20.77 -12.69
C SER A 470 0.52 21.23 -11.40
N GLN A 471 -0.16 21.10 -10.27
CA GLN A 471 0.32 21.41 -8.92
C GLN A 471 -0.48 20.57 -7.92
N ALA A 472 0.02 20.32 -6.71
CA ALA A 472 -0.67 19.49 -5.72
C ALA A 472 -2.11 19.99 -5.45
N GLY A 473 -3.11 19.16 -5.73
CA GLY A 473 -4.54 19.50 -5.62
C GLY A 473 -5.07 20.46 -6.70
N GLY A 474 -4.29 20.69 -7.76
CA GLY A 474 -4.65 21.53 -8.90
C GLY A 474 -5.48 20.81 -9.98
N SER A 475 -5.69 21.50 -11.10
CA SER A 475 -6.43 20.97 -12.24
C SER A 475 -5.68 19.83 -12.94
N TRP A 476 -6.43 18.82 -13.37
CA TRP A 476 -5.95 17.73 -14.22
C TRP A 476 -6.07 18.07 -15.70
N THR A 477 -5.14 17.59 -16.53
CA THR A 477 -5.07 17.83 -17.98
C THR A 477 -4.76 16.53 -18.73
N ASP A 478 -5.47 16.29 -19.84
CA ASP A 478 -5.33 15.06 -20.66
C ASP A 478 -4.04 15.11 -21.49
N VAL A 479 -3.25 14.06 -21.39
CA VAL A 479 -2.02 13.84 -22.18
C VAL A 479 -2.00 12.46 -22.84
N THR A 480 -3.15 11.77 -22.88
CA THR A 480 -3.31 10.43 -23.47
C THR A 480 -2.80 10.40 -24.91
N TRP A 481 -3.23 11.37 -25.73
CA TRP A 481 -2.76 11.48 -27.12
C TRP A 481 -1.31 11.97 -27.23
N GLU A 482 -0.82 12.83 -26.34
CA GLU A 482 0.58 13.29 -26.36
C GLU A 482 1.55 12.11 -26.15
N ILE A 483 1.22 11.23 -25.20
CA ILE A 483 1.99 10.04 -24.87
C ILE A 483 1.86 8.98 -25.98
N LEU A 484 0.65 8.71 -26.49
CA LEU A 484 0.45 7.76 -27.60
C LEU A 484 1.14 8.21 -28.90
N ASN A 485 1.36 9.52 -29.12
CA ASN A 485 2.14 10.01 -30.26
C ASN A 485 3.66 9.73 -30.16
N GLN A 486 4.19 9.43 -28.97
CA GLN A 486 5.57 8.92 -28.83
C GLN A 486 5.68 7.43 -29.25
N GLY A 487 4.54 6.77 -29.46
CA GLY A 487 4.40 5.36 -29.77
C GLY A 487 4.09 4.50 -28.55
N TYR A 488 3.66 3.25 -28.81
CA TYR A 488 3.12 2.34 -27.79
C TYR A 488 3.39 0.85 -28.07
N THR A 489 4.39 0.55 -28.90
CA THR A 489 4.75 -0.82 -29.31
C THR A 489 6.23 -1.15 -29.02
N GLY A 490 6.49 -2.36 -28.52
CA GLY A 490 7.83 -2.86 -28.17
C GLY A 490 8.46 -3.79 -29.21
N ARG A 491 9.77 -4.00 -29.08
CA ARG A 491 10.60 -4.91 -29.91
C ARG A 491 10.10 -6.35 -29.96
N ASN A 492 10.55 -7.09 -30.98
CA ASN A 492 10.44 -8.55 -30.99
C ASN A 492 11.38 -9.17 -29.94
N ILE A 493 10.83 -9.96 -29.02
CA ILE A 493 11.57 -10.63 -27.92
C ILE A 493 11.94 -12.09 -28.23
N ASN A 494 11.71 -12.58 -29.45
CA ASN A 494 12.20 -13.86 -29.95
C ASN A 494 12.09 -13.90 -31.51
N PRO A 495 13.00 -13.23 -32.23
CA PRO A 495 12.99 -13.19 -33.70
C PRO A 495 13.42 -14.53 -34.31
N LEU A 496 12.49 -15.19 -34.99
CA LEU A 496 12.75 -16.49 -35.63
C LEU A 496 13.59 -16.36 -36.90
N SER A 497 14.40 -17.39 -37.19
CA SER A 497 15.29 -17.47 -38.36
C SER A 497 14.69 -18.20 -39.57
N THR A 498 13.54 -18.87 -39.40
CA THR A 498 12.83 -19.63 -40.44
C THR A 498 11.32 -19.46 -40.30
N PHE A 499 10.60 -19.27 -41.40
CA PHE A 499 9.28 -18.60 -41.38
C PHE A 499 8.08 -19.50 -41.71
N PRO A 500 7.32 -19.94 -40.69
CA PRO A 500 5.87 -19.99 -40.82
C PRO A 500 5.34 -18.54 -40.78
N ALA A 501 4.78 -18.04 -41.88
CA ALA A 501 4.21 -16.68 -41.92
C ALA A 501 2.84 -16.63 -41.22
N PRO A 502 2.42 -15.49 -40.64
CA PRO A 502 1.07 -15.32 -40.10
C PRO A 502 0.01 -15.62 -41.17
N PRO A 503 -1.03 -16.42 -40.85
CA PRO A 503 -1.57 -16.65 -39.52
C PRO A 503 -0.93 -17.78 -38.70
N THR A 504 0.01 -18.57 -39.24
CA THR A 504 0.51 -19.75 -38.53
C THR A 504 1.16 -19.42 -37.19
N LEU A 505 0.76 -20.16 -36.15
CA LEU A 505 1.31 -20.10 -34.81
C LEU A 505 2.73 -20.69 -34.80
N PRO A 506 3.78 -19.93 -34.42
CA PRO A 506 5.12 -20.50 -34.27
C PRO A 506 5.21 -21.36 -33.00
N GLY A 507 6.07 -22.38 -33.02
CA GLY A 507 6.42 -23.13 -31.82
C GLY A 507 7.31 -22.31 -30.87
N LEU A 508 7.23 -22.61 -29.57
CA LEU A 508 8.23 -22.14 -28.60
C LEU A 508 9.61 -22.76 -28.91
N PRO A 509 10.71 -22.03 -28.67
CA PRO A 509 12.06 -22.58 -28.82
C PRO A 509 12.37 -23.60 -27.72
N SER A 510 13.22 -24.58 -28.05
CA SER A 510 13.60 -25.69 -27.15
C SER A 510 14.75 -25.36 -26.18
N THR A 511 15.24 -24.13 -26.17
CA THR A 511 16.34 -23.64 -25.33
C THR A 511 16.04 -22.23 -24.85
N GLU A 512 16.59 -21.85 -23.69
CA GLU A 512 16.50 -20.50 -23.14
C GLU A 512 16.90 -19.42 -24.17
N VAL A 513 16.09 -18.37 -24.28
CA VAL A 513 16.30 -17.22 -25.15
C VAL A 513 17.05 -16.14 -24.39
N LYS A 514 17.95 -15.43 -25.08
CA LYS A 514 18.65 -14.25 -24.57
C LYS A 514 17.72 -13.18 -24.00
N SER A 515 18.24 -12.36 -23.09
CA SER A 515 17.55 -11.19 -22.53
C SER A 515 16.81 -10.35 -23.58
N SER A 516 15.59 -9.92 -23.26
CA SER A 516 14.87 -8.94 -24.08
C SER A 516 15.55 -7.56 -24.09
N GLY A 517 16.30 -7.26 -23.02
CA GLY A 517 16.75 -5.91 -22.69
C GLY A 517 15.59 -4.92 -22.52
N PRO A 518 15.88 -3.60 -22.50
CA PRO A 518 17.22 -3.02 -22.52
C PRO A 518 17.99 -3.30 -21.21
N THR A 519 19.31 -3.33 -21.29
CA THR A 519 20.21 -3.33 -20.12
C THR A 519 21.50 -2.60 -20.48
N LEU A 520 22.14 -1.99 -19.49
CA LEU A 520 23.47 -1.38 -19.61
C LEU A 520 24.59 -2.33 -19.17
N ASN A 521 24.25 -3.51 -18.64
CA ASN A 521 25.20 -4.53 -18.24
C ASN A 521 25.79 -5.24 -19.48
N ALA A 522 26.96 -4.79 -19.92
CA ALA A 522 27.65 -5.31 -21.11
C ALA A 522 28.05 -6.81 -21.01
N GLY A 523 27.95 -7.43 -19.83
CA GLY A 523 28.14 -8.86 -19.64
C GLY A 523 26.93 -9.72 -20.03
N VAL A 524 25.75 -9.12 -20.25
CA VAL A 524 24.50 -9.84 -20.51
C VAL A 524 24.13 -9.79 -22.01
N PRO A 525 24.15 -10.93 -22.73
CA PRO A 525 23.78 -10.95 -24.15
C PRO A 525 22.28 -10.71 -24.35
N THR A 526 21.93 -9.61 -24.99
CA THR A 526 20.55 -9.31 -25.40
C THR A 526 20.21 -9.87 -26.77
N ILE A 527 18.91 -9.85 -27.11
CA ILE A 527 18.43 -9.96 -28.49
C ILE A 527 18.79 -8.70 -29.26
N ALA A 528 19.32 -8.88 -30.48
CA ALA A 528 19.68 -7.78 -31.37
C ALA A 528 18.46 -7.17 -32.10
N CYS A 529 17.47 -6.72 -31.34
CA CYS A 529 16.28 -6.02 -31.85
C CYS A 529 16.09 -4.66 -31.18
N THR A 530 15.90 -3.62 -32.00
CA THR A 530 15.51 -2.27 -31.57
C THR A 530 14.01 -2.17 -31.31
N ASP A 531 13.60 -1.26 -30.43
CA ASP A 531 12.17 -0.93 -30.31
C ASP A 531 11.64 -0.22 -31.56
N PRO A 532 10.40 -0.52 -31.99
CA PRO A 532 9.73 0.20 -33.07
C PRO A 532 9.28 1.59 -32.59
N SER A 533 8.71 1.68 -31.38
CA SER A 533 8.39 2.95 -30.72
C SER A 533 9.49 3.34 -29.73
N SER A 534 10.62 3.83 -30.24
CA SER A 534 11.82 4.14 -29.43
C SER A 534 11.64 5.27 -28.40
N LEU A 535 10.60 6.10 -28.53
CA LEU A 535 10.26 7.18 -27.59
C LEU A 535 9.05 6.82 -26.69
N ALA A 536 8.51 5.60 -26.79
CA ALA A 536 7.34 5.18 -26.02
C ALA A 536 7.58 5.32 -24.52
N VAL A 537 6.70 6.05 -23.83
CA VAL A 537 6.66 6.11 -22.35
C VAL A 537 5.96 4.87 -21.81
N ILE A 538 4.91 4.39 -22.49
CA ILE A 538 4.23 3.12 -22.19
C ILE A 538 4.20 2.22 -23.43
N ARG A 539 4.29 0.90 -23.26
CA ARG A 539 4.09 -0.07 -24.35
C ARG A 539 2.95 -1.03 -23.98
N LEU A 540 1.95 -1.11 -24.86
CA LEU A 540 0.74 -1.95 -24.67
C LEU A 540 0.86 -3.31 -25.36
N ALA A 541 1.72 -3.38 -26.37
CA ALA A 541 1.94 -4.52 -27.24
C ALA A 541 3.40 -4.55 -27.71
N ARG A 542 3.79 -5.63 -28.38
CA ARG A 542 5.10 -5.83 -28.99
C ARG A 542 4.98 -6.44 -30.38
N VAL A 543 6.05 -6.37 -31.17
CA VAL A 543 6.17 -7.16 -32.41
C VAL A 543 6.11 -8.66 -32.09
N ARG A 544 5.37 -9.43 -32.91
CA ARG A 544 5.25 -10.88 -32.79
C ARG A 544 6.55 -11.60 -33.13
N ASP A 545 6.70 -12.84 -32.69
CA ASP A 545 7.93 -13.63 -32.91
C ASP A 545 8.16 -13.93 -34.42
N ASN A 546 7.08 -14.07 -35.21
CA ASN A 546 7.09 -14.33 -36.66
C ASN A 546 6.33 -13.26 -37.50
N PRO A 547 6.84 -12.03 -37.71
CA PRO A 547 6.14 -10.99 -38.46
C PRO A 547 6.20 -11.22 -39.99
N ARG A 548 5.14 -10.85 -40.72
CA ARG A 548 5.01 -10.97 -42.19
C ARG A 548 6.16 -10.29 -42.94
N THR A 549 6.61 -9.15 -42.44
CA THR A 549 7.65 -8.30 -43.05
C THR A 549 9.07 -8.91 -43.00
N ALA A 550 9.26 -10.03 -42.29
CA ALA A 550 10.54 -10.74 -42.23
C ALA A 550 11.04 -11.29 -43.59
N ALA A 551 10.18 -11.34 -44.62
CA ALA A 551 10.45 -12.03 -45.88
C ALA A 551 11.26 -11.24 -46.95
N SER A 552 11.55 -9.94 -46.78
CA SER A 552 12.24 -9.17 -47.83
C SER A 552 13.76 -9.27 -47.76
N THR A 553 14.36 -10.00 -48.70
CA THR A 553 15.81 -10.17 -48.84
C THR A 553 16.56 -8.86 -49.14
N ASN A 554 17.67 -8.63 -48.43
CA ASN A 554 18.84 -7.84 -48.85
C ASN A 554 18.55 -6.51 -49.60
N ILE A 555 18.09 -5.50 -48.85
CA ILE A 555 17.95 -4.14 -49.36
C ILE A 555 19.29 -3.40 -49.20
N ASN A 556 19.84 -2.93 -50.32
CA ASN A 556 21.01 -2.02 -50.39
C ASN A 556 22.31 -2.50 -49.69
N GLY A 557 22.55 -3.81 -49.59
CA GLY A 557 23.85 -4.36 -49.19
C GLY A 557 24.20 -4.20 -47.70
N VAL A 558 23.23 -3.81 -46.86
CA VAL A 558 23.37 -3.88 -45.40
C VAL A 558 23.29 -5.34 -44.96
N THR A 559 24.21 -5.76 -44.09
CA THR A 559 24.24 -7.12 -43.52
C THR A 559 22.88 -7.47 -42.90
N PRO A 560 22.33 -8.69 -43.06
CA PRO A 560 20.99 -9.01 -42.57
C PRO A 560 20.84 -8.75 -41.06
N GLN A 561 20.04 -7.74 -40.72
CA GLN A 561 19.52 -7.59 -39.37
C GLN A 561 18.58 -8.77 -39.10
N PRO A 562 18.57 -9.36 -37.89
CA PRO A 562 17.59 -10.37 -37.53
C PRO A 562 16.18 -9.78 -37.55
N TYR A 563 15.18 -10.66 -37.53
CA TYR A 563 13.84 -10.38 -38.03
C TYR A 563 12.95 -9.66 -37.00
N CYS A 564 13.32 -8.41 -36.69
CA CYS A 564 12.75 -7.57 -35.63
C CYS A 564 11.46 -6.81 -36.00
N GLY A 565 10.96 -6.96 -37.23
CA GLY A 565 9.62 -6.55 -37.67
C GLY A 565 9.46 -5.13 -38.22
N THR A 566 10.31 -4.17 -37.87
CA THR A 566 10.30 -2.82 -38.47
C THR A 566 11.36 -2.62 -39.54
N ASN A 567 10.89 -2.41 -40.77
CA ASN A 567 11.72 -1.88 -41.85
C ASN A 567 11.82 -0.35 -41.69
N THR A 568 13.02 0.22 -41.81
CA THR A 568 13.25 1.68 -41.69
C THR A 568 12.82 2.47 -42.94
N ILE A 569 12.28 1.78 -43.94
CA ILE A 569 11.59 2.36 -45.10
C ILE A 569 10.10 2.41 -44.79
N LEU A 570 9.53 3.64 -44.80
CA LEU A 570 8.10 3.94 -44.63
C LEU A 570 7.19 2.85 -45.23
N PRO A 571 6.56 2.00 -44.40
CA PRO A 571 5.70 0.95 -44.92
C PRO A 571 4.42 1.59 -45.49
N THR A 572 4.24 1.50 -46.81
CA THR A 572 2.97 1.85 -47.48
C THR A 572 1.81 0.91 -47.10
N ALA A 573 2.11 -0.13 -46.33
CA ALA A 573 1.18 -0.99 -45.62
C ALA A 573 1.77 -1.35 -44.24
N VAL A 574 1.05 -1.00 -43.17
CA VAL A 574 1.34 -1.40 -41.78
C VAL A 574 0.19 -2.28 -41.29
N HIS A 575 0.51 -3.47 -40.79
CA HIS A 575 -0.47 -4.49 -40.38
C HIS A 575 -0.55 -4.67 -38.86
N GLY A 576 -1.77 -4.66 -38.30
CA GLY A 576 -1.98 -5.05 -36.90
C GLY A 576 -1.71 -6.54 -36.62
N ALA A 577 -1.67 -7.40 -37.64
CA ALA A 577 -1.43 -8.84 -37.50
C ALA A 577 0.04 -9.20 -37.17
N ASP A 578 0.96 -8.23 -37.24
CA ASP A 578 2.40 -8.39 -36.96
C ASP A 578 2.77 -8.07 -35.50
N TYR A 579 1.78 -7.84 -34.65
CA TYR A 579 1.93 -7.51 -33.24
C TYR A 579 1.22 -8.54 -32.35
N TRP A 580 1.63 -8.58 -31.08
CA TRP A 580 1.07 -9.43 -30.02
C TRP A 580 1.01 -8.67 -28.68
N PRO A 581 0.14 -9.07 -27.74
CA PRO A 581 0.07 -8.46 -26.41
C PRO A 581 1.33 -8.69 -25.57
N ASN A 582 1.50 -7.83 -24.58
CA ASN A 582 2.53 -7.93 -23.56
C ASN A 582 2.06 -8.85 -22.43
N VAL A 583 2.77 -9.96 -22.20
CA VAL A 583 2.42 -10.99 -21.22
C VAL A 583 3.65 -11.78 -20.81
N LEU A 584 3.71 -12.18 -19.53
CA LEU A 584 4.68 -13.12 -18.97
C LEU A 584 3.94 -14.24 -18.22
N PHE A 585 4.60 -15.36 -17.97
CA PHE A 585 4.09 -16.42 -17.10
C PHE A 585 4.72 -16.33 -15.71
N ASP A 586 3.91 -16.01 -14.71
CA ASP A 586 4.30 -16.02 -13.31
C ASP A 586 4.04 -17.41 -12.71
N SER A 587 5.11 -18.13 -12.43
CA SER A 587 5.06 -19.49 -11.86
C SER A 587 4.44 -19.56 -10.46
N ARG A 588 4.45 -18.46 -9.68
CA ARG A 588 3.85 -18.41 -8.35
C ARG A 588 2.34 -18.32 -8.44
N GLU A 589 1.86 -17.46 -9.34
CA GLU A 589 0.45 -17.25 -9.67
C GLU A 589 -0.15 -18.41 -10.49
N GLY A 590 0.68 -19.15 -11.23
CA GLY A 590 0.28 -20.28 -12.04
C GLY A 590 0.16 -21.63 -11.30
N LEU A 591 0.54 -21.70 -10.02
CA LEU A 591 0.58 -22.92 -9.20
C LEU A 591 -0.14 -22.78 -7.86
N LEU A 592 -0.62 -23.92 -7.33
CA LEU A 592 -1.24 -24.05 -6.00
C LEU A 592 -0.26 -24.56 -4.92
N ARG A 593 0.80 -25.26 -5.34
CA ARG A 593 1.87 -25.85 -4.51
C ARG A 593 3.18 -25.81 -5.29
N ASP A 594 4.34 -25.90 -4.65
CA ASP A 594 5.64 -26.02 -5.37
C ASP A 594 5.88 -27.44 -5.89
N ILE A 595 4.97 -27.90 -6.74
CA ILE A 595 5.01 -29.22 -7.40
C ILE A 595 4.95 -28.97 -8.90
N SER A 596 6.05 -29.25 -9.60
CA SER A 596 6.12 -29.09 -11.05
C SER A 596 5.20 -30.11 -11.75
N PRO A 597 4.19 -29.70 -12.53
CA PRO A 597 3.37 -30.62 -13.30
C PRO A 597 4.17 -31.27 -14.44
N THR A 598 3.99 -32.58 -14.62
CA THR A 598 4.70 -33.39 -15.62
C THR A 598 4.21 -33.18 -17.06
N THR A 599 3.20 -32.33 -17.27
CA THR A 599 2.61 -32.01 -18.58
C THR A 599 2.61 -30.49 -18.77
N GLY A 600 3.55 -29.99 -19.58
CA GLY A 600 3.87 -28.56 -19.68
C GLY A 600 2.99 -27.74 -20.62
N ASN A 601 1.75 -27.44 -20.21
CA ASN A 601 1.05 -26.23 -20.67
C ASN A 601 0.79 -25.29 -19.48
N PRO A 602 0.91 -23.96 -19.67
CA PRO A 602 0.62 -22.96 -18.66
C PRO A 602 -0.87 -22.96 -18.25
N THR A 603 -1.12 -22.64 -16.98
CA THR A 603 -2.44 -22.27 -16.46
C THR A 603 -2.84 -20.86 -16.88
N LEU A 604 -4.14 -20.57 -16.94
CA LEU A 604 -4.60 -19.20 -17.20
C LEU A 604 -4.26 -18.25 -16.04
N ALA A 605 -4.23 -18.75 -14.80
CA ALA A 605 -3.90 -18.01 -13.59
C ALA A 605 -2.49 -17.43 -13.59
N GLY A 606 -1.50 -18.10 -14.19
CA GLY A 606 -0.13 -17.58 -14.27
C GLY A 606 0.12 -16.60 -15.42
N ALA A 607 -0.83 -16.39 -16.32
CA ALA A 607 -0.65 -15.52 -17.49
C ALA A 607 -0.87 -14.04 -17.13
N MET A 608 0.21 -13.35 -16.77
CA MET A 608 0.19 -11.95 -16.30
C MET A 608 0.37 -10.99 -17.47
N TYR A 609 -0.72 -10.33 -17.89
CA TYR A 609 -0.71 -9.37 -18.99
C TYR A 609 -0.38 -7.97 -18.48
N TYR A 610 0.65 -7.35 -19.04
CA TYR A 610 1.22 -6.14 -18.46
C TYR A 610 1.18 -4.93 -19.42
N VAL A 611 1.05 -3.73 -18.85
CA VAL A 611 1.49 -2.50 -19.52
C VAL A 611 2.96 -2.31 -19.17
N GLU A 612 3.79 -2.06 -20.18
CA GLU A 612 5.19 -1.72 -19.96
C GLU A 612 5.33 -0.22 -19.73
N LEU A 613 6.19 0.19 -18.79
CA LEU A 613 6.53 1.57 -18.46
C LEU A 613 8.03 1.77 -18.60
N ASP A 614 8.42 2.64 -19.53
CA ASP A 614 9.80 2.94 -19.84
C ASP A 614 10.30 4.09 -18.96
N ALA A 615 11.09 3.77 -17.94
CA ALA A 615 11.50 4.75 -16.92
C ALA A 615 12.40 5.86 -17.51
N ALA A 616 13.23 5.53 -18.50
CA ALA A 616 14.07 6.50 -19.19
C ALA A 616 13.24 7.46 -20.08
N ASN A 617 12.26 6.97 -20.82
CA ASN A 617 11.36 7.81 -21.62
C ASN A 617 10.39 8.62 -20.73
N LEU A 618 9.91 8.06 -19.62
CA LEU A 618 9.15 8.80 -18.59
C LEU A 618 9.97 9.98 -18.05
N ALA A 619 11.25 9.76 -17.73
CA ALA A 619 12.17 10.82 -17.28
C ALA A 619 12.41 11.90 -18.36
N LYS A 620 12.50 11.51 -19.64
CA LYS A 620 12.56 12.45 -20.78
C LYS A 620 11.26 13.25 -20.93
N TRP A 621 10.10 12.64 -20.65
CA TRP A 621 8.80 13.31 -20.75
C TRP A 621 8.59 14.35 -19.64
N PHE A 622 8.85 14.01 -18.37
CA PHE A 622 8.81 14.98 -17.26
C PHE A 622 9.79 16.16 -17.45
N LYS A 623 10.89 15.96 -18.19
CA LYS A 623 11.82 17.01 -18.61
C LYS A 623 11.35 17.88 -19.79
N GLY A 624 10.27 17.53 -20.48
CA GLY A 624 9.91 18.14 -21.77
C GLY A 624 10.94 17.89 -22.88
N THR A 625 11.72 16.80 -22.79
CA THR A 625 12.65 16.36 -23.84
C THR A 625 11.94 15.52 -24.91
N ILE A 626 10.86 14.83 -24.52
CA ILE A 626 9.84 14.28 -25.42
C ILE A 626 8.46 14.76 -24.93
N GLY A 627 7.50 14.91 -25.83
CA GLY A 627 6.26 15.62 -25.53
C GLY A 627 6.49 17.11 -25.21
N SER A 628 5.48 17.75 -24.61
CA SER A 628 5.46 19.18 -24.27
C SER A 628 4.79 19.50 -22.93
N SER A 629 4.00 18.57 -22.39
CA SER A 629 3.22 18.82 -21.18
C SER A 629 3.90 18.40 -19.88
N GLY A 630 4.82 17.42 -19.93
CA GLY A 630 5.39 16.79 -18.73
C GLY A 630 6.19 17.71 -17.81
N SER A 631 6.80 18.77 -18.35
CA SER A 631 7.48 19.81 -17.55
C SER A 631 6.52 20.67 -16.72
N ASN A 632 5.22 20.64 -17.02
CA ASN A 632 4.18 21.33 -16.26
C ASN A 632 3.54 20.44 -15.17
N ALA A 633 3.97 19.18 -15.03
CA ALA A 633 3.43 18.26 -14.03
C ALA A 633 3.98 18.56 -12.62
N ASN A 634 3.11 18.38 -11.62
CA ASN A 634 3.39 18.66 -10.21
C ASN A 634 4.68 17.98 -9.74
N ASN A 635 5.71 18.79 -9.46
CA ASN A 635 7.02 18.31 -9.03
C ASN A 635 7.38 18.79 -7.60
N THR A 636 6.38 19.22 -6.82
CA THR A 636 6.53 19.87 -5.51
C THR A 636 7.39 19.07 -4.51
N THR A 637 7.43 17.73 -4.64
CA THR A 637 8.28 16.83 -3.83
C THR A 637 9.19 15.93 -4.69
N GLY A 638 9.30 16.20 -6.00
CA GLY A 638 9.67 15.22 -7.02
C GLY A 638 8.45 14.79 -7.85
N TYR A 639 8.66 13.93 -8.85
CA TYR A 639 7.61 13.47 -9.77
C TYR A 639 7.03 12.11 -9.35
N SER A 640 5.78 11.84 -9.72
CA SER A 640 5.11 10.59 -9.35
C SER A 640 4.08 10.14 -10.37
N VAL A 641 3.89 8.82 -10.46
CA VAL A 641 2.96 8.16 -11.37
C VAL A 641 2.01 7.28 -10.56
N TYR A 642 0.72 7.30 -10.89
CA TYR A 642 -0.26 6.31 -10.46
C TYR A 642 -0.67 5.43 -11.64
N PHE A 643 -0.64 4.11 -11.49
CA PHE A 643 -1.10 3.14 -12.48
C PHE A 643 -2.27 2.31 -11.94
N SER A 644 -3.27 2.05 -12.78
CA SER A 644 -4.37 1.14 -12.47
C SER A 644 -5.01 0.63 -13.77
N ASP A 645 -4.94 -0.68 -14.01
CA ASP A 645 -5.61 -1.41 -15.08
C ASP A 645 -6.61 -2.40 -14.48
N ARG A 646 -7.90 -2.15 -14.71
CA ARG A 646 -9.04 -2.95 -14.23
C ARG A 646 -9.73 -3.76 -15.33
N ARG A 647 -9.08 -3.94 -16.49
CA ARG A 647 -9.67 -4.68 -17.63
C ARG A 647 -9.77 -6.18 -17.37
N GLY A 648 -10.98 -6.73 -17.39
CA GLY A 648 -11.33 -8.10 -17.05
C GLY A 648 -11.81 -8.28 -15.62
N GLU A 649 -11.69 -7.26 -14.76
CA GLU A 649 -12.17 -7.31 -13.37
C GLU A 649 -13.69 -7.53 -13.35
N GLN A 650 -14.16 -8.41 -12.46
CA GLN A 650 -15.58 -8.63 -12.22
C GLN A 650 -15.99 -7.88 -10.93
N PRO A 651 -17.19 -7.29 -10.84
CA PRO A 651 -17.60 -6.60 -9.62
C PRO A 651 -17.74 -7.55 -8.42
N ASP A 652 -17.15 -7.20 -7.28
CA ASP A 652 -17.28 -7.96 -6.04
C ASP A 652 -18.71 -7.83 -5.49
N PRO A 653 -19.44 -8.95 -5.29
CA PRO A 653 -20.78 -8.92 -4.69
C PRO A 653 -20.74 -8.53 -3.20
N ASN A 654 -19.63 -8.78 -2.49
CA ASN A 654 -19.44 -8.54 -1.06
C ASN A 654 -18.14 -7.71 -0.83
N PRO A 655 -18.09 -6.46 -1.31
CA PRO A 655 -16.89 -5.63 -1.21
C PRO A 655 -16.59 -5.26 0.25
N PRO A 656 -15.31 -5.03 0.63
CA PRO A 656 -14.95 -4.56 1.96
C PRO A 656 -15.64 -3.24 2.31
N ALA A 657 -15.97 -3.04 3.58
CA ALA A 657 -16.73 -1.88 4.07
C ALA A 657 -16.04 -0.55 3.76
N SER A 658 -14.71 -0.57 3.57
CA SER A 658 -13.93 0.59 3.14
C SER A 658 -14.32 1.09 1.74
N VAL A 659 -14.65 0.21 0.80
CA VAL A 659 -15.04 0.54 -0.59
C VAL A 659 -16.53 0.87 -0.66
N GLY A 660 -17.35 0.07 0.03
CA GLY A 660 -18.79 0.26 0.15
C GLY A 660 -19.61 -0.01 -1.12
N GLY A 661 -20.93 0.01 -0.98
CA GLY A 661 -21.86 -0.42 -2.02
C GLY A 661 -22.01 -1.95 -2.09
N THR A 662 -22.59 -2.46 -3.18
CA THR A 662 -22.65 -3.89 -3.51
C THR A 662 -22.46 -4.06 -5.01
N ASN A 663 -21.80 -5.12 -5.46
CA ASN A 663 -21.42 -5.33 -6.86
C ASN A 663 -20.58 -4.16 -7.41
N VAL A 664 -19.42 -3.93 -6.79
CA VAL A 664 -18.48 -2.84 -7.18
C VAL A 664 -17.10 -3.41 -7.51
N LEU A 665 -16.36 -2.71 -8.36
CA LEU A 665 -14.98 -3.05 -8.67
C LEU A 665 -14.08 -2.67 -7.48
N THR A 666 -13.43 -3.64 -6.84
CA THR A 666 -12.53 -3.46 -5.69
C THR A 666 -11.06 -3.34 -6.09
N GLY A 667 -10.70 -3.75 -7.32
CA GLY A 667 -9.32 -3.99 -7.74
C GLY A 667 -8.80 -5.39 -7.38
N GLY A 668 -9.65 -6.28 -6.86
CA GLY A 668 -9.29 -7.63 -6.43
C GLY A 668 -9.30 -8.69 -7.52
N TYR A 669 -8.57 -9.79 -7.32
CA TYR A 669 -8.60 -10.94 -8.23
C TYR A 669 -9.94 -11.70 -8.21
N GLY A 670 -10.60 -11.74 -7.04
CA GLY A 670 -11.90 -12.39 -6.87
C GLY A 670 -11.87 -13.92 -6.97
N TYR A 671 -10.74 -14.56 -6.63
CA TYR A 671 -10.62 -16.02 -6.56
C TYR A 671 -9.68 -16.45 -5.42
N ASP A 672 -10.28 -16.85 -4.29
CA ASP A 672 -9.58 -17.03 -2.99
C ASP A 672 -9.42 -18.51 -2.59
N ASP A 673 -10.08 -19.45 -3.29
CA ASP A 673 -10.10 -20.91 -2.99
C ASP A 673 -8.80 -21.60 -3.49
N PHE A 674 -7.73 -21.52 -2.70
CA PHE A 674 -6.39 -22.01 -3.07
C PHE A 674 -5.50 -22.55 -1.92
N VAL A 675 -5.82 -22.27 -0.65
CA VAL A 675 -5.03 -22.74 0.51
C VAL A 675 -5.33 -24.19 0.82
N ASN A 676 -6.59 -24.57 0.97
CA ASN A 676 -7.06 -25.96 0.82
C ASN A 676 -6.23 -27.06 1.53
N PRO A 677 -6.42 -27.29 2.85
CA PRO A 677 -5.60 -28.19 3.67
C PRO A 677 -6.07 -29.66 3.67
N SER A 678 -7.20 -29.97 3.05
CA SER A 678 -7.74 -31.34 2.89
C SER A 678 -6.84 -32.16 1.92
N PRO A 679 -6.79 -33.52 1.99
CA PRO A 679 -5.61 -34.29 1.58
C PRO A 679 -5.46 -34.56 0.06
N GLY A 680 -5.64 -33.53 -0.77
CA GLY A 680 -5.16 -33.52 -2.15
C GLY A 680 -3.74 -32.96 -2.20
N THR A 681 -2.75 -33.78 -2.59
CA THR A 681 -1.32 -33.41 -2.70
C THR A 681 -1.06 -32.11 -3.47
N ASN A 682 -1.97 -31.78 -4.39
CA ASN A 682 -1.85 -30.67 -5.33
C ASN A 682 -2.55 -29.36 -4.87
N GLY A 683 -3.24 -29.36 -3.72
CA GLY A 683 -3.90 -28.16 -3.18
C GLY A 683 -5.15 -27.70 -3.92
N CYS A 684 -5.94 -28.64 -4.46
CA CYS A 684 -7.10 -28.35 -5.29
C CYS A 684 -8.26 -27.72 -4.51
N PRO A 685 -9.03 -26.80 -5.12
CA PRO A 685 -10.21 -26.15 -4.53
C PRO A 685 -11.23 -27.10 -3.89
N ASN A 686 -11.85 -26.63 -2.79
CA ASN A 686 -12.85 -27.40 -2.04
C ASN A 686 -14.18 -26.66 -1.79
N GLY A 687 -14.23 -25.34 -2.03
CA GLY A 687 -15.44 -24.53 -1.90
C GLY A 687 -15.85 -24.13 -0.48
N SER A 688 -15.05 -24.48 0.53
CA SER A 688 -15.11 -23.92 1.90
C SER A 688 -14.12 -22.76 2.02
N LEU A 689 -14.31 -21.85 2.97
CA LEU A 689 -13.28 -20.85 3.28
C LEU A 689 -12.30 -21.45 4.28
N ASP A 690 -11.06 -21.67 3.86
CA ASP A 690 -9.96 -22.08 4.73
C ASP A 690 -9.17 -20.88 5.28
N GLN A 691 -8.37 -21.09 6.33
CA GLN A 691 -7.48 -20.03 6.83
C GLN A 691 -6.44 -19.66 5.76
N GLY A 692 -6.22 -18.36 5.53
CA GLY A 692 -5.32 -17.86 4.48
C GLY A 692 -6.02 -17.57 3.15
N GLU A 693 -7.31 -17.90 3.07
CA GLU A 693 -8.26 -17.43 2.08
C GLU A 693 -9.06 -16.28 2.72
N ASP A 694 -9.62 -15.35 1.91
CA ASP A 694 -10.21 -14.04 2.29
C ASP A 694 -9.33 -12.81 1.95
N MET A 695 -8.89 -12.68 0.69
CA MET A 695 -7.89 -11.66 0.31
C MET A 695 -8.43 -10.21 0.33
N GLU A 696 -9.73 -10.00 0.12
CA GLU A 696 -10.38 -8.67 0.28
C GLU A 696 -10.91 -8.42 1.71
N GLY A 697 -10.57 -9.25 2.70
CA GLY A 697 -11.14 -9.21 4.06
C GLY A 697 -11.02 -7.86 4.76
N ASP A 698 -11.99 -7.52 5.62
CA ASP A 698 -12.01 -6.32 6.46
C ASP A 698 -11.06 -6.48 7.68
N TYR A 699 -9.80 -6.82 7.40
CA TYR A 699 -8.74 -6.98 8.39
C TYR A 699 -8.56 -5.70 9.21
N ASN A 700 -8.88 -5.80 10.50
CA ASN A 700 -8.69 -4.70 11.44
C ASN A 700 -7.21 -4.50 11.82
N SER A 701 -6.92 -3.52 12.69
CA SER A 701 -5.56 -3.21 13.16
C SER A 701 -4.83 -4.32 13.92
N SER A 702 -5.47 -5.47 14.13
CA SER A 702 -4.93 -6.68 14.75
C SER A 702 -4.85 -7.86 13.77
N GLY A 703 -5.01 -7.63 12.46
CA GLY A 703 -4.85 -8.67 11.42
C GLY A 703 -6.00 -9.68 11.31
N VAL A 704 -7.19 -9.37 11.83
CA VAL A 704 -8.35 -10.28 11.86
C VAL A 704 -9.57 -9.62 11.22
N ASP A 705 -10.24 -10.29 10.28
CA ASP A 705 -11.62 -9.95 9.89
C ASP A 705 -12.58 -10.44 10.99
N THR A 706 -13.47 -9.56 11.45
CA THR A 706 -14.47 -9.87 12.50
C THR A 706 -15.74 -10.53 11.96
N THR A 707 -15.91 -10.56 10.64
CA THR A 707 -17.09 -10.98 9.89
C THR A 707 -16.71 -11.62 8.53
N PRO A 708 -15.77 -12.60 8.49
CA PRO A 708 -15.33 -13.22 7.24
C PRO A 708 -16.48 -13.91 6.50
N PRO A 709 -16.41 -14.04 5.16
CA PRO A 709 -17.49 -14.61 4.37
C PRO A 709 -17.67 -16.12 4.66
N ALA A 710 -18.90 -16.63 4.52
CA ALA A 710 -19.20 -18.04 4.78
C ALA A 710 -18.67 -19.01 3.69
N THR A 711 -18.07 -18.48 2.62
CA THR A 711 -17.59 -19.18 1.42
C THR A 711 -16.46 -18.36 0.77
N PRO A 712 -15.47 -18.96 0.10
CA PRO A 712 -14.38 -18.24 -0.54
C PRO A 712 -14.89 -17.40 -1.71
N ARG A 713 -14.24 -16.25 -1.97
CA ARG A 713 -14.61 -15.42 -3.13
C ARG A 713 -14.22 -16.13 -4.41
N THR A 714 -15.14 -16.18 -5.38
CA THR A 714 -14.93 -16.83 -6.69
C THR A 714 -15.54 -16.03 -7.85
N TYR A 715 -15.90 -14.76 -7.61
CA TYR A 715 -16.60 -13.89 -8.58
C TYR A 715 -15.74 -13.51 -9.80
N GLY A 716 -14.40 -13.57 -9.71
CA GLY A 716 -13.49 -13.36 -10.83
C GLY A 716 -13.62 -14.42 -11.94
N ASN A 717 -14.39 -15.49 -11.71
CA ASN A 717 -14.64 -16.57 -12.67
C ASN A 717 -15.56 -16.16 -13.83
N ILE A 718 -15.04 -15.39 -14.79
CA ILE A 718 -15.80 -14.90 -15.95
C ILE A 718 -16.47 -16.02 -16.79
N LEU A 719 -15.93 -17.25 -16.73
CA LEU A 719 -16.47 -18.42 -17.44
C LEU A 719 -17.71 -19.03 -16.76
N ALA A 720 -18.08 -18.58 -15.56
CA ALA A 720 -19.39 -18.85 -14.96
C ALA A 720 -20.50 -18.01 -15.61
N ALA A 721 -20.19 -16.79 -16.08
CA ALA A 721 -21.07 -16.01 -16.95
C ALA A 721 -21.06 -16.56 -18.39
N ASN A 722 -21.94 -16.05 -19.26
CA ASN A 722 -22.05 -16.51 -20.65
C ASN A 722 -20.86 -16.00 -21.51
N PRO A 723 -19.93 -16.87 -21.97
CA PRO A 723 -18.72 -16.42 -22.65
C PRO A 723 -18.95 -15.82 -24.06
N SER A 724 -20.16 -15.88 -24.62
CA SER A 724 -20.46 -15.28 -25.93
C SER A 724 -20.32 -13.74 -25.97
N THR A 725 -20.19 -13.10 -24.81
CA THR A 725 -19.97 -11.65 -24.65
C THR A 725 -18.56 -11.28 -24.17
N LEU A 726 -17.59 -12.21 -24.20
CA LEU A 726 -16.19 -11.90 -23.87
C LEU A 726 -15.64 -10.78 -24.77
N TRP A 727 -15.00 -9.80 -24.12
CA TRP A 727 -14.42 -8.58 -24.68
C TRP A 727 -15.39 -7.86 -25.65
N PRO A 728 -16.49 -7.28 -25.13
CA PRO A 728 -17.54 -6.69 -25.96
C PRO A 728 -17.02 -5.47 -26.75
N ILE A 729 -17.54 -5.21 -27.94
CA ILE A 729 -17.25 -4.00 -28.72
C ILE A 729 -18.49 -3.55 -29.49
N SER A 730 -18.69 -2.22 -29.61
CA SER A 730 -19.77 -1.66 -30.44
C SER A 730 -19.37 -1.57 -31.91
N THR A 731 -19.93 -2.44 -32.75
CA THR A 731 -19.76 -2.41 -34.22
C THR A 731 -21.04 -1.93 -34.88
N GLY A 732 -20.99 -0.82 -35.63
CA GLY A 732 -22.19 -0.26 -36.28
C GLY A 732 -23.34 0.10 -35.32
N GLY A 733 -23.06 0.33 -34.03
CA GLY A 733 -24.06 0.57 -32.99
C GLY A 733 -24.66 -0.69 -32.35
N SER A 734 -24.19 -1.89 -32.71
CA SER A 734 -24.56 -3.15 -32.05
C SER A 734 -23.37 -3.68 -31.23
N VAL A 735 -23.62 -4.05 -29.97
CA VAL A 735 -22.61 -4.68 -29.11
C VAL A 735 -22.41 -6.14 -29.52
N VAL A 736 -21.17 -6.53 -29.79
CA VAL A 736 -20.80 -7.90 -30.19
C VAL A 736 -19.59 -8.40 -29.40
N GLY A 737 -19.59 -9.70 -29.06
CA GLY A 737 -18.41 -10.40 -28.54
C GLY A 737 -17.47 -10.83 -29.68
N MET A 738 -16.16 -10.90 -29.40
CA MET A 738 -15.14 -11.09 -30.44
C MET A 738 -14.66 -12.55 -30.64
N GLN A 739 -15.17 -13.51 -29.89
CA GLN A 739 -14.72 -14.91 -29.87
C GLN A 739 -14.94 -15.67 -31.22
N LEU A 740 -14.02 -16.55 -31.60
CA LEU A 740 -14.22 -17.54 -32.68
C LEU A 740 -15.20 -18.65 -32.28
N GLY A 741 -16.10 -19.01 -33.20
CA GLY A 741 -17.09 -20.09 -32.98
C GLY A 741 -18.13 -19.77 -31.90
N THR A 742 -18.51 -20.81 -31.15
CA THR A 742 -19.46 -20.75 -30.01
C THR A 742 -18.73 -20.86 -28.68
N VAL A 743 -19.41 -20.58 -27.57
CA VAL A 743 -18.91 -20.84 -26.19
C VAL A 743 -18.28 -22.23 -26.06
N THR A 744 -18.95 -23.25 -26.60
CA THR A 744 -18.49 -24.64 -26.57
C THR A 744 -17.15 -24.84 -27.28
N ALA A 745 -16.76 -23.99 -28.24
CA ALA A 745 -15.44 -24.06 -28.88
C ALA A 745 -14.32 -23.59 -27.92
N LEU A 746 -14.57 -22.59 -27.07
CA LEU A 746 -13.61 -22.17 -26.04
C LEU A 746 -13.41 -23.32 -25.03
N GLU A 747 -14.51 -23.88 -24.52
CA GLU A 747 -14.49 -24.97 -23.53
C GLU A 747 -13.93 -26.29 -24.09
N THR A 748 -14.18 -26.63 -25.36
CA THR A 748 -13.77 -27.95 -25.91
C THR A 748 -12.56 -27.94 -26.82
N ALA A 749 -12.16 -26.80 -27.41
CA ALA A 749 -11.04 -26.72 -28.35
C ALA A 749 -9.86 -25.89 -27.84
N VAL A 750 -10.09 -24.84 -27.02
CA VAL A 750 -9.04 -23.95 -26.50
C VAL A 750 -8.55 -24.38 -25.11
N LEU A 751 -9.47 -24.76 -24.21
CA LEU A 751 -9.16 -25.05 -22.81
C LEU A 751 -9.08 -26.55 -22.50
N ALA A 752 -8.34 -26.88 -21.45
CA ALA A 752 -8.23 -28.22 -20.89
C ALA A 752 -8.32 -28.18 -19.36
N ASN A 753 -8.89 -29.24 -18.77
CA ASN A 753 -8.90 -29.43 -17.32
C ASN A 753 -7.45 -29.55 -16.84
N ASN A 754 -7.12 -28.91 -15.71
CA ASN A 754 -5.82 -29.09 -15.09
C ASN A 754 -5.68 -30.57 -14.65
N PRO A 755 -4.68 -31.32 -15.13
CA PRO A 755 -4.55 -32.74 -14.80
C PRO A 755 -4.22 -33.02 -13.33
N TYR A 756 -3.78 -32.00 -12.58
CA TYR A 756 -3.49 -32.08 -11.14
C TYR A 756 -4.72 -31.82 -10.28
N CYS A 757 -5.69 -31.08 -10.83
CA CYS A 757 -6.93 -30.69 -10.17
C CYS A 757 -8.07 -30.68 -11.19
N THR A 758 -8.57 -31.86 -11.53
CA THR A 758 -9.57 -32.03 -12.60
C THR A 758 -11.00 -31.74 -12.17
N ALA A 759 -11.30 -31.81 -10.86
CA ALA A 759 -12.65 -31.67 -10.32
C ALA A 759 -13.29 -30.27 -10.50
N PRO A 760 -12.57 -29.13 -10.37
CA PRO A 760 -13.11 -27.80 -10.69
C PRO A 760 -13.45 -27.60 -12.19
N GLY A 761 -12.89 -28.44 -13.07
CA GLY A 761 -13.13 -28.37 -14.51
C GLY A 761 -12.48 -27.17 -15.21
N LEU A 762 -13.15 -26.66 -16.24
CA LEU A 762 -12.66 -25.62 -17.15
C LEU A 762 -12.97 -24.19 -16.70
N LYS A 763 -14.01 -24.02 -15.88
CA LYS A 763 -14.50 -22.71 -15.41
C LYS A 763 -13.74 -22.32 -14.14
N TRP A 764 -12.42 -22.26 -14.24
CA TRP A 764 -11.51 -22.11 -13.10
C TRP A 764 -10.19 -21.50 -13.56
N PRO A 765 -9.60 -20.52 -12.85
CA PRO A 765 -8.38 -19.86 -13.34
C PRO A 765 -7.17 -20.77 -13.53
N PHE A 766 -7.05 -21.86 -12.77
CA PHE A 766 -5.94 -22.81 -12.94
C PHE A 766 -6.20 -23.88 -14.02
N ALA A 767 -7.27 -23.76 -14.83
CA ALA A 767 -7.39 -24.50 -16.09
C ALA A 767 -6.21 -24.18 -17.03
N THR A 768 -5.87 -25.10 -17.93
CA THR A 768 -4.71 -24.98 -18.82
C THR A 768 -5.12 -24.74 -20.27
N VAL A 769 -4.21 -24.20 -21.06
CA VAL A 769 -4.37 -24.18 -22.53
C VAL A 769 -4.26 -25.60 -23.07
N LYS A 770 -5.09 -25.93 -24.06
CA LYS A 770 -5.19 -27.29 -24.61
C LYS A 770 -4.08 -27.64 -25.60
N ASN A 771 -3.77 -26.77 -26.58
CA ASN A 771 -2.93 -27.15 -27.71
C ASN A 771 -1.52 -26.56 -27.63
N SER A 772 -1.37 -25.25 -27.36
CA SER A 772 -0.05 -24.63 -27.23
C SER A 772 0.01 -23.51 -26.18
N ALA A 773 1.02 -23.56 -25.31
CA ALA A 773 1.43 -22.46 -24.43
C ALA A 773 1.60 -21.11 -25.15
N GLN A 774 1.90 -21.14 -26.45
CA GLN A 774 2.06 -19.94 -27.28
C GLN A 774 0.75 -19.15 -27.46
N GLU A 775 -0.43 -19.78 -27.34
CA GLU A 775 -1.72 -19.10 -27.55
C GLU A 775 -1.95 -17.96 -26.54
N LEU A 776 -1.41 -18.07 -25.32
CA LEU A 776 -1.43 -16.97 -24.33
C LEU A 776 -0.54 -15.79 -24.73
N ARG A 777 0.50 -16.03 -25.52
CA ARG A 777 1.42 -14.98 -25.99
C ARG A 777 0.85 -14.17 -27.15
N GLU A 778 -0.32 -14.54 -27.67
CA GLU A 778 -0.99 -13.84 -28.78
C GLU A 778 -2.44 -13.41 -28.53
N ASN A 779 -3.19 -14.08 -27.64
CA ASN A 779 -4.61 -13.82 -27.41
C ASN A 779 -4.87 -12.87 -26.22
N PRO A 780 -6.13 -12.41 -25.98
CA PRO A 780 -6.45 -11.59 -24.83
C PRO A 780 -6.58 -12.43 -23.54
N PRO A 781 -6.38 -11.84 -22.35
CA PRO A 781 -6.67 -12.50 -21.08
C PRO A 781 -8.15 -12.85 -20.94
N ILE A 782 -8.42 -14.07 -20.49
CA ILE A 782 -9.75 -14.51 -20.07
C ILE A 782 -10.07 -13.92 -18.69
N PHE A 783 -9.18 -14.08 -17.72
CA PHE A 783 -9.38 -13.62 -16.33
C PHE A 783 -8.65 -12.31 -16.04
N PHE A 784 -9.00 -11.67 -14.91
CA PHE A 784 -8.34 -10.45 -14.43
C PHE A 784 -6.91 -10.73 -13.93
N ARG A 785 -5.94 -10.77 -14.84
CA ARG A 785 -4.50 -10.83 -14.52
C ARG A 785 -3.78 -9.68 -15.21
N ARG A 786 -3.73 -8.54 -14.52
CA ARG A 786 -3.10 -7.29 -14.98
C ARG A 786 -1.88 -6.95 -14.14
N ALA A 787 -0.91 -6.27 -14.76
CA ALA A 787 0.31 -5.83 -14.09
C ALA A 787 0.93 -4.59 -14.78
N LEU A 788 1.87 -3.96 -14.08
CA LEU A 788 2.80 -2.97 -14.62
C LEU A 788 4.19 -3.61 -14.72
N LYS A 789 4.91 -3.41 -15.84
CA LYS A 789 6.29 -3.86 -15.99
C LYS A 789 7.20 -2.67 -16.26
N ILE A 790 8.17 -2.43 -15.38
CA ILE A 790 9.08 -1.28 -15.46
C ILE A 790 10.38 -1.71 -16.14
N VAL A 791 10.82 -0.95 -17.14
CA VAL A 791 12.02 -1.21 -17.96
C VAL A 791 12.86 0.06 -18.16
N ASP A 792 14.10 -0.10 -18.64
CA ASP A 792 15.11 0.96 -18.86
C ASP A 792 15.36 1.85 -17.62
N GLY A 793 15.31 1.23 -16.43
CA GLY A 793 15.38 1.90 -15.13
C GLY A 793 16.77 2.32 -14.67
N ALA A 794 17.85 1.87 -15.31
CA ALA A 794 19.21 2.03 -14.79
C ALA A 794 19.64 3.51 -14.64
N LYS A 795 19.15 4.40 -15.52
CA LYS A 795 19.55 5.82 -15.57
C LYS A 795 18.37 6.77 -15.40
N ILE A 796 17.84 6.86 -14.18
CA ILE A 796 16.81 7.83 -13.82
C ILE A 796 17.45 9.21 -13.66
N ASN A 797 17.14 10.13 -14.57
CA ASN A 797 17.61 11.52 -14.49
C ASN A 797 16.48 12.46 -14.94
N ILE A 798 15.76 13.03 -13.96
CA ILE A 798 14.54 13.82 -14.18
C ILE A 798 14.78 15.34 -13.98
N GLY A 799 15.95 15.74 -13.48
CA GLY A 799 16.32 17.15 -13.28
C GLY A 799 16.42 17.52 -11.80
N THR A 800 16.19 18.79 -11.46
CA THR A 800 16.40 19.34 -10.12
C THR A 800 15.12 19.94 -9.54
N CYS A 801 14.71 19.49 -8.36
CA CYS A 801 13.51 19.89 -7.63
C CYS A 801 13.95 20.41 -6.26
N ASN A 802 13.52 21.62 -5.85
CA ASN A 802 13.87 22.22 -4.55
C ASN A 802 15.39 22.26 -4.19
N GLY A 803 16.28 22.21 -5.19
CA GLY A 803 17.74 22.20 -4.99
C GLY A 803 18.40 20.81 -4.88
N VAL A 804 17.64 19.73 -5.01
CA VAL A 804 18.12 18.33 -5.07
C VAL A 804 17.69 17.66 -6.38
N ASN A 805 18.19 16.46 -6.69
CA ASN A 805 17.68 15.67 -7.81
C ASN A 805 16.17 15.39 -7.64
N CYS A 806 15.37 15.57 -8.69
CA CYS A 806 13.96 15.22 -8.66
C CYS A 806 13.78 13.70 -8.51
N GLY A 807 13.21 13.27 -7.38
CA GLY A 807 12.83 11.88 -7.14
C GLY A 807 11.67 11.39 -8.02
N LEU A 808 11.42 10.08 -7.97
CA LEU A 808 10.35 9.39 -8.70
C LEU A 808 9.59 8.41 -7.80
N THR A 809 8.26 8.47 -7.78
CA THR A 809 7.42 7.47 -7.08
C THR A 809 6.45 6.83 -8.05
N ILE A 810 6.46 5.50 -8.16
CA ILE A 810 5.54 4.74 -9.00
C ILE A 810 4.57 3.99 -8.09
N ALA A 811 3.37 4.53 -7.94
CA ALA A 811 2.24 3.87 -7.28
C ALA A 811 1.42 3.07 -8.30
N SER A 812 0.97 1.87 -7.92
CA SER A 812 0.24 0.95 -8.78
C SER A 812 -0.84 0.22 -7.98
N GLU A 813 -2.07 0.18 -8.48
CA GLU A 813 -3.10 -0.72 -7.97
C GLU A 813 -2.83 -2.19 -8.34
N ASN A 814 -2.05 -2.43 -9.40
CA ASN A 814 -1.70 -3.76 -9.89
C ASN A 814 -0.27 -4.18 -9.43
N PRO A 815 0.07 -5.48 -9.51
CA PRO A 815 1.43 -5.97 -9.30
C PRO A 815 2.44 -5.30 -10.24
N VAL A 816 3.65 -5.06 -9.72
CA VAL A 816 4.75 -4.43 -10.44
C VAL A 816 5.91 -5.41 -10.63
N TYR A 817 6.32 -5.59 -11.88
CA TYR A 817 7.54 -6.30 -12.26
C TYR A 817 8.63 -5.28 -12.59
N VAL A 818 9.82 -5.40 -11.99
CA VAL A 818 10.98 -4.52 -12.27
C VAL A 818 12.03 -5.33 -13.01
N GLN A 819 12.33 -4.99 -14.27
CA GLN A 819 13.31 -5.72 -15.08
C GLN A 819 14.64 -4.96 -15.22
N GLY A 820 15.73 -5.65 -14.89
CA GLY A 820 17.11 -5.16 -15.05
C GLY A 820 17.53 -4.16 -13.97
N ASP A 821 18.72 -3.57 -14.16
CA ASP A 821 19.26 -2.58 -13.22
C ASP A 821 18.32 -1.36 -13.10
N PHE A 822 18.06 -0.91 -11.87
CA PHE A 822 17.06 0.13 -11.58
C PHE A 822 17.57 1.18 -10.58
N ASN A 823 17.50 2.45 -10.99
CA ASN A 823 17.99 3.64 -10.25
C ASN A 823 19.46 3.53 -9.81
N ASN A 824 20.25 2.78 -10.58
CA ASN A 824 21.68 2.56 -10.40
C ASN A 824 22.34 2.28 -11.75
N ASP A 825 23.50 2.88 -12.00
CA ASP A 825 24.24 2.71 -13.24
C ASP A 825 25.26 1.56 -13.13
N PRO A 826 25.01 0.39 -13.76
CA PRO A 826 25.95 -0.73 -13.70
C PRO A 826 27.27 -0.45 -14.44
N THR A 827 27.37 0.66 -15.18
CA THR A 827 28.62 1.10 -15.83
C THR A 827 29.50 1.97 -14.92
N THR A 828 29.00 2.40 -13.74
CA THR A 828 29.80 3.05 -12.70
C THR A 828 29.92 2.21 -11.43
N ASP A 829 28.83 1.61 -10.94
CA ASP A 829 28.85 0.65 -9.82
C ASP A 829 27.83 -0.49 -10.01
N ALA A 830 28.30 -1.64 -10.51
CA ALA A 830 27.50 -2.85 -10.66
C ALA A 830 27.18 -3.60 -9.34
N THR A 831 27.47 -3.01 -8.17
CA THR A 831 27.47 -3.72 -6.87
C THR A 831 26.91 -2.94 -5.68
N LEU A 832 26.51 -1.67 -5.86
CA LEU A 832 26.06 -0.76 -4.79
C LEU A 832 27.08 -0.70 -3.63
N SER A 833 28.36 -0.59 -3.99
CA SER A 833 29.53 -0.45 -3.11
C SER A 833 29.88 0.99 -2.75
N THR A 834 29.60 1.95 -3.64
CA THR A 834 29.84 3.39 -3.48
C THR A 834 28.62 4.26 -3.80
N PRO A 835 27.42 4.02 -3.20
CA PRO A 835 26.16 4.60 -3.70
C PRO A 835 26.04 6.13 -3.63
N SER A 836 26.98 6.81 -2.96
CA SER A 836 27.07 8.27 -2.86
C SER A 836 27.77 8.94 -4.07
N THR A 837 28.38 8.16 -4.98
CA THR A 837 29.01 8.68 -6.22
C THR A 837 28.18 8.46 -7.48
N ASP A 838 27.20 7.57 -7.45
CA ASP A 838 26.39 7.20 -8.62
C ASP A 838 25.24 8.17 -8.90
N ALA A 839 24.85 8.30 -10.16
CA ALA A 839 23.79 9.20 -10.59
C ALA A 839 22.39 8.60 -10.34
N HIS A 840 21.88 8.81 -9.12
CA HIS A 840 20.60 8.29 -8.64
C HIS A 840 19.61 9.43 -8.26
N VAL A 841 18.35 9.05 -8.03
CA VAL A 841 17.32 9.94 -7.43
C VAL A 841 16.57 9.21 -6.31
N GLY A 842 15.93 9.96 -5.39
CA GLY A 842 15.08 9.36 -4.36
C GLY A 842 13.87 8.67 -5.00
N THR A 843 13.84 7.34 -4.99
CA THR A 843 12.86 6.55 -5.75
C THR A 843 12.10 5.55 -4.88
N SER A 844 10.79 5.41 -5.12
CA SER A 844 9.98 4.33 -4.55
C SER A 844 9.01 3.69 -5.53
N ILE A 845 8.66 2.44 -5.24
CA ILE A 845 7.65 1.63 -5.95
C ILE A 845 6.65 1.16 -4.89
N ILE A 846 5.35 1.40 -5.13
CA ILE A 846 4.27 1.16 -4.18
C ILE A 846 3.17 0.41 -4.94
N ALA A 847 3.03 -0.88 -4.69
CA ALA A 847 2.25 -1.78 -5.55
C ALA A 847 1.42 -2.78 -4.75
N ASP A 848 0.53 -3.51 -5.42
CA ASP A 848 -0.08 -4.72 -4.89
C ASP A 848 1.00 -5.72 -4.47
N ALA A 849 1.93 -6.02 -5.38
CA ALA A 849 3.14 -6.81 -5.14
C ALA A 849 4.31 -6.26 -5.94
N VAL A 850 5.56 -6.54 -5.52
CA VAL A 850 6.78 -6.18 -6.28
C VAL A 850 7.61 -7.43 -6.57
N THR A 851 7.84 -7.69 -7.86
CA THR A 851 8.65 -8.82 -8.35
C THR A 851 9.90 -8.30 -9.08
N ALA A 852 11.08 -8.76 -8.67
CA ALA A 852 12.35 -8.45 -9.30
C ALA A 852 12.71 -9.47 -10.39
N LEU A 853 13.08 -8.97 -11.58
CA LEU A 853 13.48 -9.75 -12.75
C LEU A 853 14.86 -9.29 -13.22
N SER A 854 15.81 -10.22 -13.35
CA SER A 854 17.21 -9.89 -13.61
C SER A 854 17.45 -9.25 -14.99
N ASN A 855 18.66 -8.72 -15.18
CA ASN A 855 19.14 -8.27 -16.49
C ASN A 855 19.01 -9.33 -17.60
N ASN A 856 19.02 -10.63 -17.27
CA ASN A 856 18.91 -11.71 -18.25
C ASN A 856 17.47 -12.09 -18.61
N TRP A 857 16.47 -11.53 -17.92
CA TRP A 857 15.07 -11.92 -18.12
C TRP A 857 14.59 -11.75 -19.58
N ASN A 858 13.79 -12.71 -20.01
CA ASN A 858 12.98 -12.63 -21.22
C ASN A 858 11.66 -13.36 -20.96
N ASP A 859 10.53 -12.71 -21.24
CA ASP A 859 9.21 -13.26 -21.00
C ASP A 859 8.98 -14.57 -21.77
N VAL A 860 9.66 -14.81 -22.90
CA VAL A 860 9.58 -16.09 -23.62
C VAL A 860 10.04 -17.26 -22.75
N ASN A 861 11.08 -17.08 -21.93
CA ASN A 861 11.63 -18.14 -21.08
C ASN A 861 10.63 -18.61 -20.02
N SER A 862 9.75 -17.71 -19.58
CA SER A 862 8.64 -18.05 -18.69
C SER A 862 7.61 -18.98 -19.34
N PHE A 863 7.44 -18.95 -20.66
CA PHE A 863 6.56 -19.89 -21.39
C PHE A 863 7.28 -21.16 -21.88
N ILE A 864 8.61 -21.14 -22.04
CA ILE A 864 9.41 -22.35 -22.37
C ILE A 864 9.44 -23.30 -21.16
N SER A 865 9.69 -22.77 -19.97
CA SER A 865 9.87 -23.56 -18.74
C SER A 865 8.91 -23.09 -17.61
N PRO A 866 7.58 -23.07 -17.82
CA PRO A 866 6.64 -22.40 -16.91
C PRO A 866 6.68 -22.88 -15.46
N TYR A 867 7.12 -24.12 -15.22
CA TYR A 867 7.18 -24.73 -13.89
C TYR A 867 8.56 -25.32 -13.56
N ASN A 868 9.63 -24.75 -14.12
CA ASN A 868 11.01 -25.14 -13.83
C ASN A 868 11.89 -23.89 -13.88
N TYR A 869 12.40 -23.44 -12.72
CA TYR A 869 13.27 -22.26 -12.66
C TYR A 869 14.57 -22.42 -13.46
N SER A 870 15.01 -23.65 -13.74
CA SER A 870 16.29 -23.94 -14.40
C SER A 870 16.36 -23.48 -15.87
N GLY A 871 15.22 -23.15 -16.48
CA GLY A 871 15.13 -22.52 -17.81
C GLY A 871 14.96 -21.01 -17.78
N ARG A 872 15.22 -20.37 -16.62
CA ARG A 872 15.13 -18.91 -16.38
C ARG A 872 16.33 -18.47 -15.53
N MET A 873 17.51 -18.43 -16.12
CA MET A 873 18.78 -18.21 -15.41
C MET A 873 18.99 -16.73 -15.09
N ALA A 874 19.12 -16.39 -13.80
CA ALA A 874 19.34 -15.02 -13.37
C ALA A 874 20.77 -14.55 -13.62
N THR A 875 20.97 -13.23 -13.66
CA THR A 875 22.29 -12.58 -13.65
C THR A 875 22.36 -11.46 -12.60
N ALA A 876 23.58 -11.10 -12.20
CA ALA A 876 23.80 -10.03 -11.24
C ALA A 876 23.09 -8.73 -11.67
N THR A 877 22.28 -8.19 -10.77
CA THR A 877 21.39 -7.04 -11.04
C THR A 877 21.29 -6.17 -9.79
N THR A 878 21.17 -4.85 -9.98
CA THR A 878 21.15 -3.82 -8.94
C THR A 878 19.81 -3.09 -8.87
N TYR A 879 19.26 -2.97 -7.67
CA TYR A 879 17.93 -2.41 -7.42
C TYR A 879 18.00 -1.35 -6.31
N ARG A 880 17.77 -0.07 -6.65
CA ARG A 880 17.80 1.04 -5.66
C ARG A 880 16.46 1.77 -5.54
N PHE A 881 15.56 1.26 -4.71
CA PHE A 881 14.26 1.90 -4.43
C PHE A 881 13.68 1.48 -3.08
N ALA A 882 12.96 2.38 -2.42
CA ALA A 882 12.06 1.98 -1.35
C ALA A 882 10.85 1.23 -1.94
N MET A 883 10.43 0.14 -1.33
CA MET A 883 9.30 -0.66 -1.82
C MET A 883 8.19 -0.73 -0.77
N VAL A 884 6.95 -0.56 -1.23
CA VAL A 884 5.74 -0.94 -0.49
C VAL A 884 5.03 -2.01 -1.31
N GLY A 885 4.73 -3.14 -0.68
CA GLY A 885 3.96 -4.23 -1.28
C GLY A 885 2.95 -4.81 -0.30
N GLY A 886 2.17 -5.76 -0.79
CA GLY A 886 1.45 -6.72 0.01
C GLY A 886 2.34 -7.88 0.47
N GLN A 887 1.83 -8.66 1.40
CA GLN A 887 2.33 -10.00 1.75
C GLN A 887 1.19 -11.03 1.60
N GLY A 888 1.53 -12.33 1.59
CA GLY A 888 0.50 -13.38 1.63
C GLY A 888 -0.19 -13.44 3.00
N VAL A 889 -1.44 -13.89 3.06
CA VAL A 889 -2.10 -14.18 4.35
C VAL A 889 -1.54 -15.51 4.88
N PRO A 890 -0.94 -15.56 6.08
CA PRO A 890 -0.36 -16.78 6.62
C PRO A 890 -1.41 -17.78 7.16
N PHE A 891 -1.10 -19.06 7.02
CA PHE A 891 -1.96 -20.18 7.36
C PHE A 891 -1.19 -21.36 7.99
N LEU A 892 -1.89 -22.18 8.77
CA LEU A 892 -1.30 -23.38 9.39
C LEU A 892 -0.81 -24.37 8.31
N GLN A 893 0.37 -24.95 8.51
CA GLN A 893 0.96 -25.90 7.54
C GLN A 893 0.00 -27.07 7.25
N PRO A 894 -0.41 -27.30 5.97
CA PRO A 894 -1.34 -28.37 5.61
C PRO A 894 -0.86 -29.77 6.02
N ALA A 895 -1.75 -30.55 6.62
CA ALA A 895 -1.43 -31.90 7.09
C ALA A 895 -1.15 -32.87 5.94
N GLY A 896 -0.19 -33.79 6.13
CA GLY A 896 0.17 -34.80 5.11
C GLY A 896 1.01 -34.26 3.96
N SER A 897 1.50 -33.02 4.04
CA SER A 897 2.36 -32.36 3.05
C SER A 897 3.81 -32.90 3.02
N SER A 898 3.97 -34.21 2.81
CA SER A 898 5.26 -34.94 2.87
C SER A 898 6.31 -34.57 1.81
N PHE A 899 6.09 -33.49 1.06
CA PHE A 899 6.98 -32.92 0.05
C PHE A 899 7.17 -31.40 0.22
N ALA A 900 6.56 -30.80 1.25
CA ALA A 900 6.58 -29.36 1.45
C ALA A 900 7.84 -28.88 2.18
N ASP A 901 8.20 -27.63 1.89
CA ASP A 901 9.06 -26.81 2.74
C ASP A 901 8.44 -26.70 4.16
N PRO A 902 9.22 -26.81 5.25
CA PRO A 902 8.73 -26.58 6.61
C PRO A 902 8.10 -25.19 6.82
N ALA A 903 8.40 -24.20 5.98
CA ALA A 903 7.79 -22.87 5.98
C ALA A 903 6.56 -22.75 5.04
N GLN A 904 6.07 -23.81 4.39
CA GLN A 904 4.81 -23.71 3.62
C GLN A 904 3.67 -23.30 4.57
N GLY A 905 2.95 -22.22 4.23
CA GLY A 905 1.93 -21.61 5.09
C GLY A 905 2.35 -20.25 5.66
N THR A 906 3.64 -19.92 5.62
CA THR A 906 4.11 -18.55 5.87
C THR A 906 3.82 -17.63 4.67
N ASP A 907 3.94 -16.31 4.88
CA ASP A 907 3.89 -15.30 3.82
C ASP A 907 5.16 -15.27 2.92
N GLY A 908 6.18 -16.06 3.27
CA GLY A 908 7.50 -16.10 2.65
C GLY A 908 8.59 -15.31 3.39
N GLY A 909 8.21 -14.57 4.42
CA GLY A 909 9.05 -13.68 5.21
C GLY A 909 9.59 -12.48 4.43
N VAL A 910 10.27 -11.58 5.14
CA VAL A 910 10.91 -10.38 4.56
C VAL A 910 11.82 -10.71 3.37
N HIS A 911 12.46 -11.87 3.41
CA HIS A 911 13.40 -12.31 2.38
C HIS A 911 12.74 -12.62 1.02
N ASN A 912 11.41 -12.76 0.99
CA ASN A 912 10.55 -12.97 -0.18
C ASN A 912 9.65 -11.76 -0.51
N LEU A 913 9.51 -10.77 0.39
CA LEU A 913 8.65 -9.60 0.18
C LEU A 913 8.98 -8.85 -1.12
N MET A 914 10.25 -8.90 -1.56
CA MET A 914 10.61 -8.70 -2.96
C MET A 914 10.61 -10.06 -3.67
N ARG A 915 9.59 -10.31 -4.49
CA ARG A 915 9.32 -11.61 -5.12
C ARG A 915 10.31 -11.90 -6.26
N TYR A 916 10.52 -13.18 -6.57
CA TYR A 916 11.39 -13.65 -7.67
C TYR A 916 10.75 -14.80 -8.46
N LEU A 917 11.17 -14.97 -9.73
CA LEU A 917 10.76 -16.05 -10.64
C LEU A 917 11.93 -16.81 -11.29
N GLU A 918 13.18 -16.45 -11.02
CA GLU A 918 14.36 -16.97 -11.72
C GLU A 918 15.19 -17.95 -10.87
N ASN A 919 16.09 -18.68 -11.52
CA ASN A 919 17.16 -19.42 -10.85
C ASN A 919 18.35 -18.52 -10.56
N TRP A 920 18.48 -18.07 -9.31
CA TRP A 920 19.66 -17.34 -8.82
C TRP A 920 20.73 -18.24 -8.17
N ASN A 921 20.51 -19.56 -8.16
CA ASN A 921 21.42 -20.63 -7.71
C ASN A 921 22.10 -20.45 -6.33
N THR A 922 21.56 -19.63 -5.44
CA THR A 922 22.16 -19.15 -4.17
C THR A 922 23.46 -18.34 -4.28
N THR A 923 24.11 -18.28 -5.46
CA THR A 923 25.41 -17.59 -5.64
C THR A 923 25.37 -16.41 -6.62
N VAL A 924 24.30 -16.25 -7.42
CA VAL A 924 24.10 -15.03 -8.20
C VAL A 924 23.64 -13.91 -7.25
N PRO A 925 24.35 -12.76 -7.20
CA PRO A 925 24.01 -11.69 -6.29
C PRO A 925 22.82 -10.84 -6.79
N SER A 926 21.83 -10.68 -5.94
CA SER A 926 20.84 -9.60 -6.05
C SER A 926 21.27 -8.48 -5.11
N TYR A 927 21.66 -7.34 -5.66
CA TYR A 927 22.07 -6.16 -4.90
C TYR A 927 20.86 -5.24 -4.71
N TYR A 928 20.46 -5.03 -3.46
CA TYR A 928 19.31 -4.16 -3.14
C TYR A 928 19.73 -3.08 -2.15
N LEU A 929 19.35 -1.84 -2.42
CA LEU A 929 19.55 -0.70 -1.52
C LEU A 929 18.23 0.08 -1.40
N GLY A 930 17.61 0.04 -0.23
CA GLY A 930 16.28 0.62 -0.07
C GLY A 930 15.67 0.46 1.31
N SER A 931 14.35 0.25 1.33
CA SER A 931 13.49 0.09 2.51
C SER A 931 12.35 -0.84 2.10
N MET A 932 12.13 -1.90 2.88
CA MET A 932 11.16 -2.97 2.59
C MET A 932 9.93 -2.82 3.47
N VAL A 933 8.77 -2.59 2.88
CA VAL A 933 7.54 -2.27 3.62
C VAL A 933 6.40 -3.17 3.16
N SER A 934 5.76 -3.83 4.11
CA SER A 934 4.42 -4.38 3.96
C SER A 934 3.40 -3.45 4.62
N MET A 935 2.32 -3.14 3.90
CA MET A 935 1.22 -2.31 4.42
C MET A 935 -0.15 -2.99 4.39
N TYR A 936 -0.29 -4.10 3.66
CA TYR A 936 -1.55 -4.79 3.37
C TYR A 936 -1.24 -6.23 2.94
N TYR A 937 -2.26 -7.05 2.65
CA TYR A 937 -2.07 -8.32 1.95
C TYR A 937 -2.14 -8.10 0.43
N ASP A 938 -1.71 -9.08 -0.39
CA ASP A 938 -1.81 -9.00 -1.85
C ASP A 938 -3.26 -9.23 -2.33
N HIS A 939 -3.85 -8.31 -3.10
CA HIS A 939 -5.23 -8.40 -3.63
C HIS A 939 -5.28 -8.94 -5.07
N GLN A 940 -4.22 -8.81 -5.85
CA GLN A 940 -4.14 -9.33 -7.22
C GLN A 940 -3.07 -10.42 -7.41
N ALA A 941 -1.92 -10.32 -6.74
CA ALA A 941 -0.86 -11.34 -6.77
C ALA A 941 -1.03 -12.38 -5.64
N VAL A 942 -2.24 -12.94 -5.53
CA VAL A 942 -2.68 -13.82 -4.44
C VAL A 942 -1.94 -15.17 -4.35
N GLY A 943 -1.03 -15.47 -5.27
CA GLY A 943 -0.31 -16.75 -5.30
C GLY A 943 0.56 -16.94 -4.05
N ILE A 944 0.14 -17.86 -3.18
CA ILE A 944 0.85 -18.21 -1.92
C ILE A 944 2.35 -18.43 -2.09
N TRP A 945 3.12 -18.24 -1.02
CA TRP A 945 4.55 -18.51 -1.00
C TRP A 945 4.86 -19.98 -1.34
N LYS A 946 5.91 -20.14 -2.17
CA LYS A 946 6.38 -21.37 -2.78
C LYS A 946 7.86 -21.18 -3.08
N CYS A 947 8.76 -21.98 -2.52
CA CYS A 947 10.17 -21.96 -2.93
C CYS A 947 10.77 -23.35 -3.09
N CYS A 948 11.80 -23.38 -3.94
CA CYS A 948 13.00 -24.18 -3.77
C CYS A 948 12.86 -25.69 -4.09
N GLY A 949 11.68 -26.29 -3.88
CA GLY A 949 11.42 -27.73 -3.96
C GLY A 949 11.97 -28.48 -2.76
N ALA A 950 11.51 -29.72 -2.56
CA ALA A 950 11.90 -30.57 -1.44
C ALA A 950 13.43 -30.79 -1.39
N GLY A 951 14.13 -30.10 -0.48
CA GLY A 951 15.59 -30.14 -0.37
C GLY A 951 16.35 -29.25 -1.37
N GLY A 952 15.74 -28.14 -1.83
CA GLY A 952 16.43 -27.12 -2.62
C GLY A 952 16.78 -27.51 -4.07
N SER A 953 16.23 -28.63 -4.56
CA SER A 953 16.51 -29.17 -5.89
C SER A 953 15.23 -29.36 -6.70
N GLY A 954 15.08 -28.59 -7.78
CA GLY A 954 14.03 -28.83 -8.79
C GLY A 954 12.65 -28.22 -8.49
N GLY A 955 12.56 -27.23 -7.60
CA GLY A 955 11.35 -26.42 -7.42
C GLY A 955 10.88 -25.70 -8.70
N ALA A 956 9.63 -25.24 -8.71
CA ALA A 956 8.98 -24.74 -9.93
C ALA A 956 9.02 -23.22 -10.08
N VAL A 957 9.05 -22.47 -8.97
CA VAL A 957 8.91 -21.01 -8.96
C VAL A 957 10.24 -20.26 -9.05
N TYR A 958 11.14 -20.40 -8.08
CA TYR A 958 12.43 -19.72 -8.06
C TYR A 958 13.44 -20.45 -7.16
N ASN A 959 14.72 -20.06 -7.26
CA ASN A 959 15.77 -20.38 -6.30
C ASN A 959 16.38 -19.05 -5.78
N PRO A 960 16.59 -18.87 -4.47
CA PRO A 960 16.93 -17.56 -3.90
C PRO A 960 18.33 -17.06 -4.29
N PRO A 961 18.53 -15.73 -4.40
CA PRO A 961 19.85 -15.15 -4.69
C PRO A 961 20.78 -15.11 -3.47
N GLN A 962 22.05 -14.83 -3.73
CA GLN A 962 22.90 -14.20 -2.71
C GLN A 962 22.33 -12.79 -2.45
N ARG A 963 21.69 -12.61 -1.29
CA ARG A 963 20.99 -11.35 -0.91
C ARG A 963 21.99 -10.31 -0.40
N ASN A 964 22.52 -9.48 -1.29
CA ASN A 964 23.38 -8.35 -0.93
C ASN A 964 22.51 -7.11 -0.64
N TYR A 965 21.60 -7.24 0.33
CA TYR A 965 20.61 -6.21 0.67
C TYR A 965 21.14 -5.21 1.70
N LYS A 966 20.77 -3.94 1.55
CA LYS A 966 21.21 -2.82 2.40
C LYS A 966 20.06 -1.83 2.59
N PHE A 967 20.09 -1.13 3.72
CA PHE A 967 19.22 0.03 3.94
C PHE A 967 19.79 1.27 3.26
N ASP A 968 18.96 2.04 2.56
CA ASP A 968 19.39 3.31 1.96
C ASP A 968 19.44 4.42 3.02
N ALA A 969 20.66 4.85 3.36
CA ALA A 969 20.89 5.87 4.35
C ALA A 969 20.36 7.26 3.94
N ASP A 970 20.14 7.50 2.64
CA ASP A 970 19.61 8.77 2.16
C ASP A 970 18.17 9.01 2.64
N PHE A 971 17.40 7.95 2.95
CA PHE A 971 16.05 8.08 3.53
C PHE A 971 16.04 8.62 4.97
N LEU A 972 17.20 8.72 5.63
CA LEU A 972 17.34 9.45 6.90
C LEU A 972 17.41 10.98 6.70
N THR A 973 17.61 11.45 5.46
CA THR A 973 17.70 12.86 5.07
C THR A 973 16.39 13.30 4.42
N PRO A 974 15.56 14.16 5.06
CA PRO A 974 14.21 14.44 4.57
C PRO A 974 14.09 15.05 3.16
N SER A 975 15.17 15.64 2.63
CA SER A 975 15.23 16.18 1.26
C SER A 975 15.60 15.14 0.20
N LEU A 976 16.00 13.92 0.57
CA LEU A 976 16.35 12.82 -0.35
C LEU A 976 15.28 11.70 -0.34
N LEU A 977 14.23 11.86 0.47
CA LEU A 977 13.08 10.96 0.47
C LEU A 977 12.37 10.95 -0.90
N PRO A 978 11.87 9.78 -1.35
CA PRO A 978 11.01 9.70 -2.53
C PRO A 978 9.77 10.61 -2.44
N PRO A 979 9.30 11.19 -3.56
CA PRO A 979 8.09 12.02 -3.59
C PRO A 979 6.90 11.30 -3.00
N LEU A 980 6.06 12.02 -2.25
CA LEU A 980 4.86 11.45 -1.61
C LEU A 980 5.15 10.20 -0.74
N THR A 981 6.32 10.12 -0.09
CA THR A 981 6.63 9.07 0.91
C THR A 981 5.53 9.01 1.98
N PRO A 982 4.93 7.82 2.26
CA PRO A 982 3.89 7.69 3.29
C PRO A 982 4.38 8.12 4.68
N MET A 983 3.47 8.64 5.50
CA MET A 983 3.82 9.19 6.82
C MET A 983 2.96 8.59 7.94
N LEU A 984 3.61 7.88 8.85
CA LEU A 984 3.00 7.24 10.03
C LEU A 984 2.72 8.28 11.12
N ARG A 985 1.58 8.19 11.82
CA ARG A 985 1.11 9.23 12.75
C ARG A 985 1.30 8.88 14.22
N ALA A 986 1.67 9.89 15.01
CA ALA A 986 1.49 9.90 16.47
C ALA A 986 1.22 11.33 17.00
N ILE A 987 0.64 11.43 18.19
CA ILE A 987 0.40 12.71 18.90
C ILE A 987 1.19 12.68 20.20
N ASN A 988 2.02 13.70 20.43
CA ASN A 988 2.87 13.81 21.61
C ASN A 988 2.56 15.11 22.39
N THR A 989 2.21 14.97 23.67
CA THR A 989 2.14 16.09 24.61
C THR A 989 3.56 16.48 25.04
N ILE A 990 3.94 17.73 24.82
CA ILE A 990 5.31 18.24 25.04
C ILE A 990 5.43 19.22 26.21
N GLY A 991 4.32 19.53 26.89
CA GLY A 991 4.35 20.27 28.16
C GLY A 991 2.99 20.71 28.67
N PHE A 992 2.89 20.88 29.99
CA PHE A 992 1.73 21.41 30.69
C PHE A 992 2.18 22.55 31.62
N THR A 993 1.38 23.60 31.75
CA THR A 993 1.72 24.76 32.61
C THR A 993 0.44 25.46 33.08
N GLN A 994 0.31 25.68 34.38
CA GLN A 994 -0.69 26.58 34.96
C GLN A 994 -0.17 28.01 34.95
N SER A 995 -0.99 28.97 34.50
CA SER A 995 -0.64 30.38 34.53
C SER A 995 -1.37 31.06 35.69
N ILE A 996 -0.61 31.52 36.67
CA ILE A 996 -1.09 32.38 37.76
C ILE A 996 -1.05 33.82 37.24
N LEU A 997 -2.20 34.51 37.25
CA LEU A 997 -2.30 35.91 36.83
C LEU A 997 -2.07 36.86 38.02
N PRO A 998 -1.52 38.07 37.84
CA PRO A 998 -1.30 39.04 38.93
C PRO A 998 -2.56 39.58 39.64
N THR A 999 -3.74 39.08 39.27
CA THR A 999 -5.06 39.45 39.79
C THR A 999 -5.79 38.27 40.46
N GLN A 1000 -5.06 37.22 40.85
CA GLN A 1000 -5.53 36.07 41.63
C GLN A 1000 -5.14 36.20 43.11
#